data_AF-A0A6M0FBA8-F1
#
_entry.id   AF-A0A6M0FBA8-F1
#
_cell.length_a   1.000
_cell.length_b   1.000
_cell.length_c   1.000
_cell.angle_alpha   90.00
_cell.angle_beta   90.00
_cell.angle_gamma   90.00
#
_symmetry.space_group_name_H-M   'P 1'
#
loop_
_entity.id
_entity.type
_entity.pdbx_description
1 polymer ?
#
loop_
_entity_poly.entity_id
_entity_poly.type
_entity_poly.pdbx_seq_one_letter_code
_entity_poly.pdbx_strand_id
1 'polypeptide(L)'
;METIKIIKIKLIDSGQNGFHVILNSIGANFEPIDGFLPCLPAELEKSFNQWQSAYSQLEDVRKVATRISPQSVVNYSSYEEKEQVKITLNQWLDSGDINWQPVRDELISVLTSLGNYDSEIRLFLDIQNPNLCRIPWQEWNLFQYRFPQTEIAIRVRGKGKFRRPRKSSKVRIIAIVGKSDGINTQLDLEVIQKLKEKGAEVRFLNQPTQEILSDALREEPGYHILIFAGHSCSKEDGSIGWIYLNERDKLSIKEFKNSLRYAIDNGLQLAIFNSCDGLGLANQLAKLGLSRIIVMREPVPDLVAVKFLEYFFAEFANNKSLFKSMRIARERLEHFESEYPGAMWLPTLCIQETALSHPLSWQQLIYPNLWQNFISKFKLPLGITAGILLVILAINLVKNQFTETKTTGIQPAILQNISQGEKLLISSEINPAKQEGIEQFYNGNFAQAIAKFRQSLQVKKNDPEILIYLNNAIAQQKSATNIGQKIEIAVSVPISQESDISQEILRGVAQAQSEFNCGLSEISLAIKNPENQLNCPGSFNGKFLKVTIADDEYLPATAEEIAQVLVEKEEILAVIGHSSSDMTLQAGEIYNKNKLVVISPTSTSTRLSKFGKFVFKIAPNDRLAAQTLLNYLDRQNWAEKKIAVAYIPGNSYSESLAKEFNKLLPEKFVYKCNILSGNFSASDCVEEAQNRGAEIILLVPATDRTLISVTSIINNAKELKLLGGDSIYNPRVLKDAGQQAYRANLTLAIPWHRHPHSQFSQTARKFWNAEINWRTATSYDATKTIIKAVDEMMGNYSRKQLQSILSSRDFYLEGVTGKIRFGELGDRQFVEKDKPLLVQVKPSVKSGKYEFVILEEGSRGVEECGETWSGKNCD
;
A
#
# COMPACT_ATOMS: atom_id res chain seq x y z
N MET A 1 3.80 15.77 -36.19
CA MET A 1 4.97 15.40 -35.37
C MET A 1 5.05 16.44 -34.29
N GLU A 2 4.82 16.09 -33.03
CA GLU A 2 5.05 17.03 -31.92
C GLU A 2 6.52 17.46 -31.96
N THR A 3 6.75 18.76 -32.10
CA THR A 3 8.07 19.34 -31.97
C THR A 3 8.56 19.07 -30.55
N ILE A 4 9.63 18.29 -30.42
CA ILE A 4 10.25 18.03 -29.12
C ILE A 4 10.87 19.34 -28.65
N LYS A 5 10.42 19.82 -27.48
CA LYS A 5 10.83 21.08 -26.89
C LYS A 5 11.84 20.81 -25.77
N ILE A 6 13.09 21.17 -25.99
CA ILE A 6 14.19 20.91 -25.05
C ILE A 6 14.80 22.23 -24.63
N ILE A 7 14.89 22.46 -23.33
CA ILE A 7 15.57 23.61 -22.76
C ILE A 7 16.89 23.12 -22.18
N LYS A 8 17.98 23.82 -22.48
CA LYS A 8 19.32 23.51 -21.99
C LYS A 8 19.81 24.67 -21.14
N ILE A 9 20.21 24.36 -19.92
CA ILE A 9 20.91 25.28 -19.03
C ILE A 9 22.31 24.72 -18.82
N LYS A 10 23.33 25.48 -19.22
CA LYS A 10 24.73 25.13 -18.98
C LYS A 10 25.30 26.05 -17.92
N LEU A 11 25.86 25.46 -16.87
CA LEU A 11 26.48 26.15 -15.74
C LEU A 11 27.99 25.92 -15.79
N ILE A 12 28.75 27.01 -15.97
CA ILE A 12 30.22 27.01 -16.03
C ILE A 12 30.73 27.73 -14.78
N ASP A 13 31.46 27.00 -13.94
CA ASP A 13 32.09 27.55 -12.74
C ASP A 13 33.09 28.65 -13.13
N SER A 14 32.87 29.86 -12.61
CA SER A 14 33.70 31.05 -12.85
C SER A 14 34.44 31.49 -11.59
N GLY A 15 34.52 30.62 -10.57
CA GLY A 15 35.18 30.90 -9.30
C GLY A 15 34.41 31.91 -8.46
N GLN A 16 35.06 33.02 -8.08
CA GLN A 16 34.48 34.02 -7.17
C GLN A 16 33.28 34.80 -7.76
N ASN A 17 33.05 34.71 -9.07
CA ASN A 17 31.94 35.38 -9.76
C ASN A 17 30.70 34.47 -9.93
N GLY A 18 30.69 33.30 -9.30
CA GLY A 18 29.60 32.33 -9.40
C GLY A 18 29.65 31.48 -10.66
N PHE A 19 28.51 31.29 -11.31
CA PHE A 19 28.36 30.41 -12.46
C PHE A 19 27.93 31.20 -13.69
N HIS A 20 28.74 31.17 -14.74
CA HIS A 20 28.31 31.64 -16.05
C HIS A 20 27.24 30.67 -16.59
N VAL A 21 26.05 31.21 -16.86
CA VAL A 21 24.88 30.46 -17.31
C VAL A 21 24.64 30.73 -18.79
N ILE A 22 24.53 29.65 -19.57
CA ILE A 22 24.11 29.71 -20.97
C ILE A 22 22.78 28.99 -21.09
N LEU A 23 21.72 29.73 -21.43
CA LEU A 23 20.40 29.20 -21.72
C LEU A 23 20.21 29.08 -23.23
N ASN A 24 19.83 27.89 -23.68
CA ASN A 24 19.57 27.59 -25.08
C ASN A 24 18.40 26.60 -25.22
N SER A 25 17.89 26.39 -26.42
CA SER A 25 16.92 25.33 -26.71
C SER A 25 17.19 24.57 -27.99
N ILE A 26 16.52 23.43 -28.08
CA ILE A 26 16.41 22.63 -29.30
C ILE A 26 14.92 22.53 -29.61
N GLY A 27 14.52 23.01 -30.79
CA GLY A 27 13.13 22.95 -31.27
C GLY A 27 12.23 24.11 -30.84
N ALA A 28 12.78 25.16 -30.19
CA ALA A 28 12.11 26.43 -29.93
C ALA A 28 12.88 27.58 -30.62
N ASN A 29 12.15 28.61 -31.07
CA ASN A 29 12.73 29.77 -31.74
C ASN A 29 13.09 30.83 -30.67
N PHE A 30 14.24 30.72 -30.03
CA PHE A 30 14.82 31.82 -29.25
C PHE A 30 16.35 31.82 -29.36
N GLU A 31 16.94 33.01 -29.30
CA GLU A 31 18.40 33.21 -29.34
C GLU A 31 19.03 32.81 -28.00
N PRO A 32 20.17 32.10 -27.99
CA PRO A 32 20.86 31.79 -26.75
C PRO A 32 21.14 33.05 -25.92
N ILE A 33 20.86 32.98 -24.61
CA ILE A 33 21.15 34.07 -23.68
C ILE A 33 22.18 33.61 -22.65
N ASP A 34 23.11 34.50 -22.37
CA ASP A 34 24.17 34.32 -21.38
C ASP A 34 23.92 35.24 -20.18
N GLY A 35 24.34 34.80 -19.00
CA GLY A 35 24.31 35.60 -17.78
C GLY A 35 25.09 34.94 -16.66
N PHE A 36 24.94 35.44 -15.44
CA PHE A 36 25.67 34.93 -14.27
C PHE A 36 24.72 34.63 -13.13
N LEU A 37 24.71 33.38 -12.69
CA LEU A 37 24.08 32.97 -11.44
C LEU A 37 25.10 33.18 -10.31
N PRO A 38 24.73 33.85 -9.19
CA PRO A 38 25.65 34.06 -8.08
C PRO A 38 26.27 32.77 -7.55
N CYS A 39 27.40 32.88 -6.84
CA CYS A 39 28.01 31.76 -6.12
C CYS A 39 26.97 30.97 -5.31
N LEU A 40 27.20 29.67 -5.17
CA LEU A 40 26.37 28.82 -4.33
C LEU A 40 26.37 29.39 -2.90
N PRO A 41 25.22 29.80 -2.34
CA PRO A 41 25.19 30.39 -1.01
C PRO A 41 25.66 29.39 0.04
N ALA A 42 26.44 29.87 1.02
CA ALA A 42 26.91 29.03 2.11
C ALA A 42 25.75 28.42 2.91
N GLU A 43 24.62 29.11 2.97
CA GLU A 43 23.37 28.67 3.60
C GLU A 43 22.73 27.50 2.85
N LEU A 44 22.78 27.50 1.51
CA LEU A 44 22.28 26.39 0.69
C LEU A 44 23.18 25.16 0.82
N GLU A 45 24.50 25.36 0.77
CA GLU A 45 25.44 24.26 1.00
C GLU A 45 25.29 23.67 2.41
N LYS A 46 25.18 24.54 3.43
CA LYS A 46 24.96 24.14 4.82
C LYS A 46 23.65 23.37 4.99
N SER A 47 22.53 23.90 4.49
CA SER A 47 21.22 23.25 4.62
C SER A 47 21.17 21.92 3.88
N PHE A 48 21.79 21.83 2.70
CA PHE A 48 21.88 20.57 1.95
C PHE A 48 22.70 19.52 2.69
N ASN A 49 23.85 19.91 3.27
CA ASN A 49 24.66 19.02 4.09
C ASN A 49 23.93 18.58 5.38
N GLN A 50 23.15 19.47 5.99
CA GLN A 50 22.32 19.16 7.15
C GLN A 50 21.20 18.17 6.79
N TRP A 51 20.47 18.40 5.70
CA TRP A 51 19.48 17.47 5.19
C TRP A 51 20.09 16.11 4.86
N GLN A 52 21.21 16.10 4.13
CA GLN A 52 21.90 14.86 3.77
C GLN A 52 22.34 14.08 5.02
N SER A 53 22.87 14.78 6.02
CA SER A 53 23.24 14.18 7.30
C SER A 53 22.01 13.60 8.00
N ALA A 54 20.95 14.38 8.19
CA ALA A 54 19.71 13.95 8.83
C ALA A 54 19.07 12.74 8.11
N TYR A 55 18.97 12.83 6.78
CA TYR A 55 18.45 11.76 5.91
C TYR A 55 19.31 10.50 6.02
N SER A 56 20.63 10.61 6.04
CA SER A 56 21.53 9.46 6.21
C SER A 56 21.42 8.78 7.57
N GLN A 57 20.89 9.47 8.59
CA GLN A 57 20.63 8.92 9.93
C GLN A 57 19.25 8.26 10.06
N LEU A 58 18.40 8.31 9.04
CA LEU A 58 17.15 7.53 9.05
C LEU A 58 17.49 6.03 9.12
N GLU A 59 16.75 5.28 9.94
CA GLU A 59 17.09 3.90 10.28
C GLU A 59 17.26 3.03 9.03
N ASP A 60 16.32 3.13 8.09
CA ASP A 60 16.35 2.33 6.86
C ASP A 60 17.42 2.81 5.88
N VAL A 61 17.74 4.11 5.85
CA VAL A 61 18.85 4.63 5.04
C VAL A 61 20.20 4.15 5.57
N ARG A 62 20.38 4.09 6.90
CA ARG A 62 21.60 3.58 7.54
C ARG A 62 21.87 2.11 7.22
N LYS A 63 20.81 1.28 7.18
CA LYS A 63 20.91 -0.15 6.85
C LYS A 63 21.50 -0.37 5.46
N VAL A 64 21.15 0.50 4.50
CA VAL A 64 21.63 0.41 3.11
C VAL A 64 23.02 1.07 2.95
N ALA A 65 23.36 2.10 3.72
CA ALA A 65 24.60 2.87 3.53
C ALA A 65 25.89 2.24 4.09
N THR A 66 25.81 1.21 4.96
CA THR A 66 26.92 0.48 5.63
C THR A 66 28.32 1.14 5.63
N ARG A 67 28.47 2.32 6.28
CA ARG A 67 29.77 2.89 6.71
C ARG A 67 29.68 4.17 7.56
N ILE A 68 28.86 4.20 8.62
CA ILE A 68 28.96 5.29 9.62
C ILE A 68 28.89 4.69 11.03
N SER A 69 29.97 4.84 11.79
CA SER A 69 29.98 4.53 13.23
C SER A 69 28.92 5.38 13.94
N PRO A 70 28.08 4.82 14.82
CA PRO A 70 27.01 5.57 15.45
C PRO A 70 27.59 6.67 16.34
N GLN A 71 27.47 7.93 15.91
CA GLN A 71 27.53 9.07 16.81
C GLN A 71 26.13 9.30 17.39
N SER A 72 26.08 9.76 18.64
CA SER A 72 24.87 10.00 19.43
C SER A 72 23.74 10.62 18.60
N VAL A 73 22.56 10.00 18.67
CA VAL A 73 21.32 10.48 18.05
C VAL A 73 20.98 11.84 18.64
N VAL A 74 21.25 12.91 17.89
CA VAL A 74 20.75 14.24 18.20
C VAL A 74 19.41 14.39 17.46
N ASN A 75 18.37 14.70 18.23
CA ASN A 75 16.99 14.79 17.80
C ASN A 75 16.82 16.00 16.84
N TYR A 76 17.03 15.79 15.54
CA TYR A 76 16.81 16.77 14.47
C TYR A 76 15.77 16.21 13.49
N SER A 77 14.75 16.99 13.14
CA SER A 77 13.60 16.50 12.39
C SER A 77 13.85 16.65 10.88
N SER A 78 14.28 15.59 10.20
CA SER A 78 14.67 15.55 8.75
C SER A 78 13.79 16.32 7.75
N TYR A 79 12.55 16.61 8.11
CA TYR A 79 11.61 17.44 7.36
C TYR A 79 11.97 18.94 7.39
N GLU A 80 12.37 19.48 8.54
CA GLU A 80 12.78 20.88 8.67
C GLU A 80 14.03 21.16 7.83
N GLU A 81 15.00 20.23 7.79
CA GLU A 81 16.18 20.39 6.94
C GLU A 81 15.82 20.33 5.46
N LYS A 82 14.88 19.45 5.06
CA LYS A 82 14.37 19.40 3.68
C LYS A 82 13.73 20.74 3.28
N GLU A 83 12.87 21.29 4.11
CA GLU A 83 12.23 22.59 3.84
C GLU A 83 13.26 23.72 3.80
N GLN A 84 14.29 23.68 4.65
CA GLN A 84 15.37 24.68 4.62
C GLN A 84 16.17 24.63 3.31
N VAL A 85 16.43 23.44 2.76
CA VAL A 85 17.03 23.29 1.42
C VAL A 85 16.15 23.93 0.36
N LYS A 86 14.83 23.66 0.39
CA LYS A 86 13.87 24.27 -0.54
C LYS A 86 13.87 25.79 -0.45
N ILE A 87 13.83 26.35 0.75
CA ILE A 87 13.84 27.80 0.99
C ILE A 87 15.12 28.42 0.43
N THR A 88 16.29 27.91 0.83
CA THR A 88 17.59 28.48 0.42
C THR A 88 17.86 28.30 -1.08
N LEU A 89 17.41 27.19 -1.68
CA LEU A 89 17.46 26.97 -3.12
C LEU A 89 16.66 28.02 -3.88
N ASN A 90 15.42 28.26 -3.46
CA ASN A 90 14.55 29.23 -4.10
C ASN A 90 15.03 30.68 -3.85
N GLN A 91 15.56 30.99 -2.67
CA GLN A 91 16.19 32.31 -2.42
C GLN A 91 17.36 32.57 -3.38
N TRP A 92 18.16 31.54 -3.70
CA TRP A 92 19.26 31.66 -4.64
C TRP A 92 18.78 31.80 -6.08
N LEU A 93 17.91 30.90 -6.55
CA LEU A 93 17.43 30.87 -7.94
C LEU A 93 16.42 31.98 -8.25
N ASP A 94 15.69 32.46 -7.26
CA ASP A 94 14.77 33.60 -7.38
C ASP A 94 15.42 34.94 -6.98
N SER A 95 16.75 34.96 -6.79
CA SER A 95 17.49 36.19 -6.50
C SER A 95 17.27 37.27 -7.56
N GLY A 96 17.13 38.52 -7.14
CA GLY A 96 17.03 39.68 -8.03
C GLY A 96 18.38 40.16 -8.57
N ASP A 97 19.38 39.27 -8.67
CA ASP A 97 20.69 39.64 -9.18
C ASP A 97 20.59 40.11 -10.63
N ILE A 98 21.18 41.27 -10.92
CA ILE A 98 21.04 41.95 -12.22
C ILE A 98 21.63 41.15 -13.38
N ASN A 99 22.57 40.24 -13.12
CA ASN A 99 23.20 39.39 -14.14
C ASN A 99 22.51 38.03 -14.28
N TRP A 100 21.72 37.62 -13.29
CA TRP A 100 20.94 36.39 -13.32
C TRP A 100 19.52 36.59 -13.84
N GLN A 101 18.88 37.68 -13.41
CA GLN A 101 17.48 37.98 -13.69
C GLN A 101 17.14 37.90 -15.19
N PRO A 102 17.94 38.44 -16.14
CA PRO A 102 17.63 38.33 -17.56
C PRO A 102 17.54 36.89 -18.07
N VAL A 103 18.43 36.00 -17.60
CA VAL A 103 18.43 34.57 -17.98
C VAL A 103 17.20 33.86 -17.41
N ARG A 104 16.82 34.18 -16.16
CA ARG A 104 15.62 33.62 -15.53
C ARG A 104 14.35 34.09 -16.23
N ASP A 105 14.25 35.38 -16.53
CA ASP A 105 13.08 35.97 -17.19
C ASP A 105 12.93 35.41 -18.61
N GLU A 106 14.04 35.21 -19.33
CA GLU A 106 14.04 34.53 -20.62
C GLU A 106 13.65 33.05 -20.49
N LEU A 107 14.15 32.32 -19.48
CA LEU A 107 13.71 30.95 -19.20
C LEU A 107 12.19 30.88 -18.98
N ILE A 108 11.62 31.81 -18.22
CA ILE A 108 10.18 31.92 -17.99
C ILE A 108 9.44 32.22 -19.31
N SER A 109 9.95 33.16 -20.12
CA SER A 109 9.39 33.52 -21.42
C SER A 109 9.33 32.31 -22.35
N VAL A 110 10.45 31.59 -22.47
CA VAL A 110 10.58 30.35 -23.23
C VAL A 110 9.59 29.32 -22.72
N LEU A 111 9.61 28.98 -21.43
CA LEU A 111 8.68 28.00 -20.85
C LEU A 111 7.20 28.37 -21.09
N THR A 112 6.86 29.65 -20.98
CA THR A 112 5.50 30.16 -21.24
C THR A 112 5.12 29.96 -22.70
N SER A 113 6.02 30.26 -23.65
CA SER A 113 5.81 30.03 -25.08
C SER A 113 5.64 28.54 -25.43
N LEU A 114 6.19 27.65 -24.61
CA LEU A 114 6.13 26.21 -24.80
C LEU A 114 4.88 25.59 -24.17
N GLY A 115 4.23 26.26 -23.21
CA GLY A 115 3.24 25.73 -22.28
C GLY A 115 1.81 25.59 -22.80
N ASN A 116 1.58 24.66 -23.74
CA ASN A 116 0.27 23.98 -23.77
C ASN A 116 0.23 22.95 -22.63
N TYR A 117 -0.85 22.90 -21.85
CA TYR A 117 -1.00 22.06 -20.64
C TYR A 117 -0.63 20.57 -20.83
N ASP A 118 -0.74 20.03 -22.04
CA ASP A 118 -0.46 18.61 -22.34
C ASP A 118 0.97 18.31 -22.81
N SER A 119 1.79 19.33 -23.08
CA SER A 119 3.11 19.14 -23.70
C SER A 119 4.22 18.84 -22.67
N GLU A 120 5.00 17.80 -22.94
CA GLU A 120 6.16 17.42 -22.10
C GLU A 120 7.29 18.46 -22.24
N ILE A 121 7.77 19.02 -21.12
CA ILE A 121 8.93 19.92 -21.10
C ILE A 121 10.15 19.16 -20.59
N ARG A 122 11.24 19.18 -21.36
CA ARG A 122 12.50 18.51 -21.01
C ARG A 122 13.57 19.54 -20.69
N LEU A 123 13.96 19.62 -19.43
CA LEU A 123 15.05 20.47 -18.97
C LEU A 123 16.34 19.67 -18.89
N PHE A 124 17.38 20.13 -19.57
CA PHE A 124 18.69 19.51 -19.60
C PHE A 124 19.74 20.38 -18.92
N LEU A 125 20.27 19.89 -17.80
CA LEU A 125 21.28 20.59 -17.00
C LEU A 125 22.69 20.10 -17.36
N ASP A 126 23.48 20.98 -17.97
CA ASP A 126 24.92 20.77 -18.24
C ASP A 126 25.75 21.42 -17.13
N ILE A 127 25.95 20.65 -16.07
CA ILE A 127 26.67 21.05 -14.87
C ILE A 127 28.04 20.35 -14.85
N GLN A 128 29.10 21.08 -14.49
CA GLN A 128 30.44 20.51 -14.29
C GLN A 128 30.71 20.18 -12.82
N ASN A 129 30.18 21.00 -11.91
CA ASN A 129 30.37 20.86 -10.49
C ASN A 129 29.53 19.66 -9.95
N PRO A 130 30.16 18.61 -9.37
CA PRO A 130 29.45 17.45 -8.84
C PRO A 130 28.44 17.80 -7.72
N ASN A 131 28.74 18.78 -6.88
CA ASN A 131 27.88 19.18 -5.77
C ASN A 131 26.57 19.79 -6.30
N LEU A 132 26.66 20.62 -7.34
CA LEU A 132 25.48 21.18 -8.00
C LEU A 132 24.60 20.10 -8.68
N CYS A 133 25.18 18.98 -9.10
CA CYS A 133 24.41 17.86 -9.67
C CYS A 133 23.53 17.16 -8.61
N ARG A 134 23.83 17.34 -7.32
CA ARG A 134 23.07 16.76 -6.20
C ARG A 134 21.94 17.67 -5.70
N ILE A 135 21.91 18.94 -6.11
CA ILE A 135 20.86 19.87 -5.69
C ILE A 135 19.49 19.42 -6.25
N PRO A 136 18.40 19.48 -5.47
CA PRO A 136 17.05 19.10 -5.91
C PRO A 136 16.42 20.17 -6.81
N TRP A 137 16.96 20.34 -8.03
CA TRP A 137 16.51 21.35 -9.01
C TRP A 137 15.00 21.35 -9.31
N GLN A 138 14.32 20.21 -9.12
CA GLN A 138 12.87 20.09 -9.26
C GLN A 138 12.07 20.90 -8.22
N GLU A 139 12.68 21.23 -7.08
CA GLU A 139 12.06 22.03 -6.00
C GLU A 139 12.14 23.54 -6.28
N TRP A 140 12.70 23.95 -7.41
CA TRP A 140 12.58 25.34 -7.83
C TRP A 140 11.10 25.64 -8.08
N ASN A 141 10.57 26.65 -7.38
CA ASN A 141 9.18 27.12 -7.43
C ASN A 141 8.68 27.32 -8.86
N LEU A 142 9.58 27.73 -9.77
CA LEU A 142 9.32 27.82 -11.20
C LEU A 142 8.78 26.51 -11.79
N PHE A 143 9.39 25.38 -11.45
CA PHE A 143 8.95 24.06 -11.94
C PHE A 143 7.86 23.48 -11.06
N GLN A 144 7.91 23.67 -9.74
CA GLN A 144 6.92 23.10 -8.83
C GLN A 144 5.52 23.69 -9.04
N TYR A 145 5.40 25.02 -9.18
CA TYR A 145 4.09 25.69 -9.19
C TYR A 145 3.70 26.21 -10.57
N ARG A 146 4.67 26.63 -11.40
CA ARG A 146 4.36 27.30 -12.67
C ARG A 146 4.48 26.38 -13.89
N PHE A 147 5.41 25.42 -13.87
CA PHE A 147 5.63 24.48 -14.97
C PHE A 147 5.81 23.02 -14.49
N PRO A 148 4.80 22.43 -13.81
CA PRO A 148 4.88 21.10 -13.19
C PRO A 148 5.08 19.95 -14.19
N GLN A 149 4.84 20.17 -15.48
CA GLN A 149 5.09 19.20 -16.55
C GLN A 149 6.57 19.04 -16.92
N THR A 150 7.47 19.79 -16.27
CA THR A 150 8.91 19.78 -16.54
C THR A 150 9.59 18.59 -15.88
N GLU A 151 10.33 17.81 -16.65
CA GLU A 151 11.26 16.80 -16.11
C GLU A 151 12.71 17.19 -16.37
N ILE A 152 13.54 17.01 -15.36
CA ILE A 152 14.94 17.46 -15.33
C ILE A 152 15.88 16.28 -15.53
N ALA A 153 16.79 16.41 -16.50
CA ALA A 153 17.86 15.44 -16.73
C ALA A 153 19.24 16.09 -16.59
N ILE A 154 20.18 15.36 -15.98
CA ILE A 154 21.57 15.80 -15.79
C ILE A 154 22.43 15.28 -16.95
N ARG A 155 23.29 16.16 -17.50
CA ARG A 155 24.24 15.78 -18.53
C ARG A 155 25.29 14.81 -18.00
N VAL A 156 25.48 13.72 -18.73
CA VAL A 156 26.67 12.87 -18.61
C VAL A 156 27.56 12.99 -19.84
N ARG A 157 28.89 12.94 -19.63
CA ARG A 157 29.88 13.12 -20.70
C ARG A 157 30.33 11.75 -21.23
N GLY A 158 30.15 11.52 -22.53
CA GLY A 158 30.49 10.26 -23.19
C GLY A 158 31.08 10.47 -24.59
N LYS A 159 31.86 9.50 -25.07
CA LYS A 159 32.50 9.53 -26.41
C LYS A 159 31.71 8.75 -27.47
N GLY A 160 30.52 8.26 -27.14
CA GLY A 160 29.72 7.41 -28.03
C GLY A 160 28.90 8.22 -29.05
N LYS A 161 28.87 7.76 -30.31
CA LYS A 161 27.84 8.21 -31.27
C LYS A 161 26.48 7.68 -30.81
N PHE A 162 25.43 8.48 -30.94
CA PHE A 162 24.07 8.04 -30.65
C PHE A 162 23.72 6.79 -31.49
N ARG A 163 23.18 5.75 -30.84
CA ARG A 163 22.75 4.52 -31.49
C ARG A 163 21.25 4.37 -31.35
N ARG A 164 20.59 4.13 -32.47
CA ARG A 164 19.16 3.81 -32.47
C ARG A 164 18.93 2.46 -31.78
N PRO A 165 17.81 2.28 -31.08
CA PRO A 165 17.45 0.98 -30.51
C PRO A 165 17.38 -0.07 -31.61
N ARG A 166 18.02 -1.23 -31.37
CA ARG A 166 17.73 -2.45 -32.12
C ARG A 166 16.29 -2.83 -31.79
N LYS A 167 15.46 -3.09 -32.80
CA LYS A 167 14.06 -3.49 -32.59
C LYS A 167 13.97 -4.99 -32.40
N SER A 168 13.11 -5.41 -31.49
CA SER A 168 12.79 -6.82 -31.22
C SER A 168 11.28 -7.05 -31.23
N SER A 169 10.85 -8.31 -31.23
CA SER A 169 9.43 -8.66 -31.02
C SER A 169 8.97 -8.36 -29.58
N LYS A 170 9.91 -8.36 -28.62
CA LYS A 170 9.68 -8.08 -27.19
C LYS A 170 10.78 -7.19 -26.64
N VAL A 171 10.45 -6.40 -25.61
CA VAL A 171 11.46 -5.64 -24.87
C VAL A 171 12.27 -6.60 -24.02
N ARG A 172 13.51 -6.86 -24.44
CA ARG A 172 14.48 -7.66 -23.68
C ARG A 172 15.14 -6.86 -22.55
N ILE A 173 15.08 -7.39 -21.34
CA ILE A 173 15.58 -6.79 -20.10
C ILE A 173 16.53 -7.78 -19.42
N ILE A 174 17.70 -7.32 -19.00
CA ILE A 174 18.58 -8.06 -18.10
C ILE A 174 18.51 -7.43 -16.70
N ALA A 175 18.13 -8.22 -15.71
CA ALA A 175 17.97 -7.79 -14.33
C ALA A 175 18.99 -8.51 -13.45
N ILE A 176 19.84 -7.73 -12.79
CA ILE A 176 20.96 -8.19 -11.99
C ILE A 176 20.64 -7.86 -10.54
N VAL A 177 20.54 -8.90 -9.73
CA VAL A 177 20.46 -8.77 -8.27
C VAL A 177 21.85 -9.01 -7.71
N GLY A 178 22.42 -7.96 -7.14
CA GLY A 178 23.72 -7.98 -6.49
C GLY A 178 23.65 -8.48 -5.05
N LYS A 179 24.73 -8.24 -4.30
CA LYS A 179 24.78 -8.45 -2.86
C LYS A 179 23.62 -7.69 -2.18
N SER A 180 22.88 -8.40 -1.34
CA SER A 180 21.60 -7.96 -0.78
C SER A 180 21.56 -7.95 0.75
N ASP A 181 22.70 -7.96 1.42
CA ASP A 181 22.75 -7.88 2.90
C ASP A 181 22.04 -6.62 3.39
N GLY A 182 20.92 -6.78 4.10
CA GLY A 182 20.12 -5.66 4.60
C GLY A 182 19.32 -4.92 3.53
N ILE A 183 19.22 -5.45 2.29
CA ILE A 183 18.39 -4.93 1.19
C ILE A 183 17.44 -6.04 0.71
N ASN A 184 16.12 -5.80 0.66
CA ASN A 184 15.14 -6.74 0.13
C ASN A 184 15.04 -6.71 -1.41
N THR A 185 16.02 -7.32 -2.07
CA THR A 185 16.07 -7.40 -3.55
C THR A 185 15.02 -8.32 -4.17
N GLN A 186 14.26 -9.09 -3.37
CA GLN A 186 13.19 -9.96 -3.85
C GLN A 186 11.97 -9.16 -4.33
N LEU A 187 11.68 -8.02 -3.70
CA LEU A 187 10.59 -7.14 -4.14
C LEU A 187 10.92 -6.43 -5.46
N ASP A 188 12.17 -6.05 -5.67
CA ASP A 188 12.64 -5.54 -6.97
C ASP A 188 12.43 -6.61 -8.06
N LEU A 189 12.74 -7.86 -7.76
CA LEU A 189 12.52 -8.99 -8.69
C LEU A 189 11.04 -9.16 -9.05
N GLU A 190 10.13 -9.08 -8.08
CA GLU A 190 8.68 -9.21 -8.32
C GLU A 190 8.17 -8.12 -9.27
N VAL A 191 8.56 -6.85 -9.04
CA VAL A 191 8.19 -5.74 -9.92
C VAL A 191 8.70 -5.97 -11.35
N ILE A 192 9.96 -6.41 -11.49
CA ILE A 192 10.56 -6.65 -12.81
C ILE A 192 9.92 -7.88 -13.48
N GLN A 193 9.54 -8.92 -12.72
CA GLN A 193 8.87 -10.10 -13.26
C GLN A 193 7.51 -9.77 -13.88
N LYS A 194 6.75 -8.86 -13.28
CA LYS A 194 5.47 -8.36 -13.84
C LYS A 194 5.62 -7.76 -15.24
N LEU A 195 6.81 -7.32 -15.65
CA LEU A 195 7.06 -6.81 -17.01
C LEU A 195 6.87 -7.88 -18.09
N LYS A 196 6.98 -9.18 -17.75
CA LYS A 196 6.68 -10.28 -18.69
C LYS A 196 5.23 -10.21 -19.18
N GLU A 197 4.29 -9.81 -18.32
CA GLU A 197 2.88 -9.62 -18.66
C GLU A 197 2.67 -8.43 -19.60
N LYS A 198 3.57 -7.44 -19.56
CA LYS A 198 3.61 -6.30 -20.48
C LYS A 198 4.38 -6.59 -21.78
N GLY A 199 4.67 -7.87 -22.05
CA GLY A 199 5.35 -8.30 -23.28
C GLY A 199 6.87 -8.12 -23.25
N ALA A 200 7.48 -7.97 -22.07
CA ALA A 200 8.93 -8.02 -21.91
C ALA A 200 9.45 -9.47 -21.90
N GLU A 201 10.71 -9.64 -22.29
CA GLU A 201 11.49 -10.84 -22.03
C GLU A 201 12.55 -10.47 -20.99
N VAL A 202 12.53 -11.14 -19.84
CA VAL A 202 13.40 -10.77 -18.72
C VAL A 202 14.36 -11.90 -18.38
N ARG A 203 15.67 -11.61 -18.43
CA ARG A 203 16.75 -12.47 -17.96
C ARG A 203 17.17 -12.03 -16.56
N PHE A 204 16.97 -12.90 -15.57
CA PHE A 204 17.41 -12.66 -14.20
C PHE A 204 18.77 -13.30 -13.92
N LEU A 205 19.64 -12.54 -13.27
CA LEU A 205 20.90 -12.98 -12.69
C LEU A 205 20.87 -12.68 -11.20
N ASN A 206 20.76 -13.71 -10.37
CA ASN A 206 20.78 -13.56 -8.91
C ASN A 206 22.18 -13.82 -8.37
N GLN A 207 22.75 -12.81 -7.74
CA GLN A 207 24.11 -12.79 -7.21
C GLN A 207 25.16 -13.45 -8.12
N PRO A 208 25.25 -13.06 -9.41
CA PRO A 208 26.11 -13.75 -10.37
C PRO A 208 27.59 -13.58 -10.04
N THR A 209 28.42 -14.49 -10.54
CA THR A 209 29.86 -14.24 -10.63
C THR A 209 30.16 -13.24 -11.77
N GLN A 210 31.36 -12.66 -11.78
CA GLN A 210 31.80 -11.78 -12.87
C GLN A 210 31.76 -12.47 -14.25
N GLU A 211 32.05 -13.77 -14.30
CA GLU A 211 32.01 -14.59 -15.52
C GLU A 211 30.57 -14.72 -16.03
N ILE A 212 29.63 -15.17 -15.18
CA ILE A 212 28.21 -15.31 -15.52
C ILE A 212 27.64 -13.99 -16.03
N LEU A 213 27.93 -12.88 -15.36
CA LEU A 213 27.48 -11.56 -15.81
C LEU A 213 28.08 -11.18 -17.16
N SER A 214 29.37 -11.44 -17.36
CA SER A 214 30.06 -11.12 -18.60
C SER A 214 29.52 -11.90 -19.80
N ASP A 215 29.17 -13.17 -19.60
CA ASP A 215 28.60 -14.02 -20.64
C ASP A 215 27.15 -13.66 -20.93
N ALA A 216 26.36 -13.43 -19.88
CA ALA A 216 24.98 -12.99 -20.04
C ALA A 216 24.86 -11.67 -20.83
N LEU A 217 25.74 -10.70 -20.58
CA LEU A 217 25.77 -9.44 -21.32
C LEU A 217 26.12 -9.61 -22.82
N ARG A 218 26.65 -10.77 -23.22
CA ARG A 218 26.99 -11.11 -24.61
C ARG A 218 25.93 -11.97 -25.31
N GLU A 219 24.85 -12.36 -24.61
CA GLU A 219 23.78 -13.17 -25.20
C GLU A 219 23.04 -12.42 -26.33
N GLU A 220 22.89 -13.07 -27.50
CA GLU A 220 22.06 -12.58 -28.61
C GLU A 220 20.57 -12.91 -28.37
N PRO A 221 19.61 -12.09 -28.84
CA PRO A 221 19.79 -10.90 -29.69
C PRO A 221 20.13 -9.58 -28.95
N GLY A 222 20.73 -9.63 -27.75
CA GLY A 222 21.09 -8.46 -26.95
C GLY A 222 19.93 -7.93 -26.08
N TYR A 223 20.21 -6.95 -25.22
CA TYR A 223 19.23 -6.40 -24.26
C TYR A 223 18.94 -4.93 -24.56
N HIS A 224 17.73 -4.45 -24.25
CA HIS A 224 17.38 -3.02 -24.38
C HIS A 224 17.52 -2.28 -23.07
N ILE A 225 17.24 -2.95 -21.95
CA ILE A 225 17.25 -2.37 -20.60
C ILE A 225 18.10 -3.25 -19.70
N LEU A 226 18.97 -2.64 -18.91
CA LEU A 226 19.70 -3.27 -17.80
C LEU A 226 19.16 -2.70 -16.49
N ILE A 227 18.84 -3.56 -15.54
CA ILE A 227 18.42 -3.16 -14.20
C ILE A 227 19.38 -3.80 -13.21
N PHE A 228 19.89 -3.01 -12.27
CA PHE A 228 20.71 -3.48 -11.16
C PHE A 228 20.05 -3.08 -9.83
N ALA A 229 19.90 -4.04 -8.93
CA ALA A 229 19.43 -3.86 -7.55
C ALA A 229 20.40 -4.57 -6.59
N GLY A 230 20.84 -3.89 -5.53
CA GLY A 230 21.84 -4.40 -4.57
C GLY A 230 22.83 -3.31 -4.16
N HIS A 231 23.88 -3.63 -3.42
CA HIS A 231 24.84 -2.62 -2.97
C HIS A 231 25.66 -2.02 -4.13
N SER A 232 25.80 -0.69 -4.14
CA SER A 232 26.72 0.06 -5.01
C SER A 232 27.40 1.20 -4.26
N CYS A 233 28.61 1.57 -4.66
CA CYS A 233 29.36 2.65 -4.01
C CYS A 233 30.24 3.38 -5.02
N SER A 234 30.40 4.68 -4.84
CA SER A 234 31.32 5.54 -5.59
C SER A 234 32.35 6.17 -4.65
N LYS A 235 33.55 6.52 -5.15
CA LYS A 235 34.47 7.41 -4.41
C LYS A 235 33.83 8.79 -4.21
N GLU A 236 34.23 9.53 -3.17
CA GLU A 236 33.75 10.89 -2.86
C GLU A 236 33.91 11.88 -4.04
N ASP A 237 34.91 11.69 -4.89
CA ASP A 237 35.16 12.49 -6.10
C ASP A 237 34.32 12.03 -7.32
N GLY A 238 33.49 11.01 -7.17
CA GLY A 238 32.67 10.40 -8.22
C GLY A 238 33.46 9.68 -9.32
N SER A 239 34.78 9.52 -9.18
CA SER A 239 35.67 9.11 -10.27
C SER A 239 35.64 7.61 -10.57
N ILE A 240 35.30 6.78 -9.57
CA ILE A 240 35.25 5.32 -9.68
C ILE A 240 34.07 4.79 -8.86
N GLY A 241 33.27 3.90 -9.47
CA GLY A 241 32.11 3.27 -8.87
C GLY A 241 32.18 1.75 -9.02
N TRP A 242 31.62 1.05 -8.05
CA TRP A 242 31.59 -0.42 -7.98
C TRP A 242 30.18 -0.89 -7.64
N ILE A 243 29.79 -2.03 -8.21
CA ILE A 243 28.62 -2.80 -7.81
C ILE A 243 29.07 -4.06 -7.10
N TYR A 244 28.36 -4.47 -6.06
CA TYR A 244 28.60 -5.74 -5.39
C TYR A 244 27.73 -6.79 -6.05
N LEU A 245 28.34 -7.76 -6.73
CA LEU A 245 27.58 -8.81 -7.41
C LEU A 245 27.14 -9.89 -6.42
N ASN A 246 28.02 -10.26 -5.50
CA ASN A 246 27.75 -11.25 -4.46
C ASN A 246 28.66 -10.97 -3.24
N GLU A 247 28.70 -11.88 -2.28
CA GLU A 247 29.52 -11.76 -1.06
C GLU A 247 31.03 -11.59 -1.30
N ARG A 248 31.54 -12.08 -2.43
CA ARG A 248 32.98 -12.14 -2.72
C ARG A 248 33.38 -11.23 -3.87
N ASP A 249 32.48 -11.06 -4.85
CA ASP A 249 32.75 -10.34 -6.08
C ASP A 249 32.20 -8.91 -6.00
N LYS A 250 33.11 -7.94 -6.07
CA LYS A 250 32.80 -6.55 -6.38
C LYS A 250 33.34 -6.21 -7.77
N LEU A 251 32.62 -5.38 -8.49
CA LEU A 251 32.93 -5.12 -9.89
C LEU A 251 32.86 -3.62 -10.20
N SER A 252 33.98 -3.07 -10.65
CA SER A 252 34.04 -1.73 -11.22
C SER A 252 33.59 -1.75 -12.69
N ILE A 253 33.06 -0.63 -13.17
CA ILE A 253 32.74 -0.48 -14.61
C ILE A 253 33.98 -0.72 -15.50
N LYS A 254 35.21 -0.50 -14.99
CA LYS A 254 36.45 -0.74 -15.73
C LYS A 254 36.70 -2.22 -15.99
N GLU A 255 36.31 -3.10 -15.06
CA GLU A 255 36.63 -4.53 -15.08
C GLU A 255 35.72 -5.35 -16.01
N PHE A 256 34.51 -4.87 -16.33
CA PHE A 256 33.60 -5.51 -17.31
C PHE A 256 33.24 -4.62 -18.51
N LYS A 257 34.03 -3.56 -18.73
CA LYS A 257 33.82 -2.58 -19.80
C LYS A 257 33.58 -3.20 -21.17
N ASN A 258 34.22 -4.33 -21.48
CA ASN A 258 34.12 -4.99 -22.78
C ASN A 258 32.76 -5.67 -22.96
N SER A 259 32.29 -6.41 -21.96
CA SER A 259 30.98 -7.07 -21.97
C SER A 259 29.84 -6.05 -22.03
N LEU A 260 29.96 -4.97 -21.25
CA LEU A 260 28.97 -3.89 -21.29
C LEU A 260 28.99 -3.13 -22.61
N ARG A 261 30.18 -2.87 -23.18
CA ARG A 261 30.29 -2.28 -24.51
C ARG A 261 29.66 -3.16 -25.57
N TYR A 262 29.83 -4.48 -25.48
CA TYR A 262 29.13 -5.43 -26.35
C TYR A 262 27.61 -5.31 -26.21
N ALA A 263 27.07 -5.25 -24.99
CA ALA A 263 25.63 -5.08 -24.77
C ALA A 263 25.11 -3.74 -25.34
N ILE A 264 25.85 -2.65 -25.14
CA ILE A 264 25.58 -1.33 -25.76
C ILE A 264 25.62 -1.42 -27.28
N ASP A 265 26.62 -2.12 -27.83
CA ASP A 265 26.79 -2.31 -29.25
C ASP A 265 25.63 -3.10 -29.87
N ASN A 266 25.00 -3.98 -29.07
CA ASN A 266 23.91 -4.87 -29.47
C ASN A 266 22.51 -4.43 -29.02
N GLY A 267 22.34 -3.19 -28.57
CA GLY A 267 21.00 -2.59 -28.42
C GLY A 267 20.64 -2.05 -27.05
N LEU A 268 21.53 -2.10 -26.04
CA LEU A 268 21.26 -1.56 -24.71
C LEU A 268 21.08 -0.02 -24.77
N GLN A 269 19.89 0.45 -24.37
CA GLN A 269 19.48 1.86 -24.45
C GLN A 269 19.35 2.55 -23.10
N LEU A 270 19.01 1.80 -22.06
CA LEU A 270 18.73 2.31 -20.72
C LEU A 270 19.37 1.39 -19.67
N ALA A 271 20.05 1.97 -18.69
CA ALA A 271 20.40 1.26 -17.47
C ALA A 271 19.78 1.94 -16.24
N ILE A 272 19.23 1.15 -15.33
CA ILE A 272 18.64 1.61 -14.09
C ILE A 272 19.43 0.98 -12.95
N PHE A 273 20.08 1.82 -12.15
CA PHE A 273 20.78 1.41 -10.93
C PHE A 273 19.93 1.85 -9.76
N ASN A 274 19.11 0.92 -9.28
CA ASN A 274 18.17 1.11 -8.19
C ASN A 274 18.88 0.91 -6.83
N SER A 275 20.02 1.57 -6.66
CA SER A 275 20.98 1.34 -5.58
C SER A 275 21.82 2.59 -5.28
N CYS A 276 22.51 2.61 -4.13
CA CYS A 276 23.23 3.77 -3.57
C CYS A 276 24.20 4.50 -4.53
N ASP A 277 24.18 5.85 -4.47
CA ASP A 277 24.98 6.85 -5.20
C ASP A 277 25.53 6.43 -6.58
N GLY A 278 24.74 6.72 -7.62
CA GLY A 278 25.09 6.38 -8.99
C GLY A 278 25.51 7.55 -9.89
N LEU A 279 25.69 8.79 -9.42
CA LEU A 279 26.10 9.90 -10.31
C LEU A 279 27.50 9.66 -10.92
N GLY A 280 28.45 9.16 -10.11
CA GLY A 280 29.77 8.75 -10.59
C GLY A 280 29.71 7.55 -11.55
N LEU A 281 28.78 6.62 -11.29
CA LEU A 281 28.52 5.45 -12.10
C LEU A 281 27.95 5.81 -13.48
N ALA A 282 26.97 6.72 -13.52
CA ALA A 282 26.35 7.21 -14.74
C ALA A 282 27.38 7.83 -15.70
N ASN A 283 28.34 8.60 -15.17
CA ASN A 283 29.43 9.16 -15.96
C ASN A 283 30.35 8.09 -16.57
N GLN A 284 30.62 6.99 -15.85
CA GLN A 284 31.44 5.89 -16.37
C GLN A 284 30.72 5.11 -17.47
N LEU A 285 29.44 4.82 -17.27
CA LEU A 285 28.58 4.17 -18.27
C LEU A 285 28.44 5.03 -19.54
N ALA A 286 28.32 6.35 -19.37
CA ALA A 286 28.29 7.27 -20.49
C ALA A 286 29.60 7.27 -21.29
N LYS A 287 30.76 7.19 -20.63
CA LYS A 287 32.06 7.05 -21.32
C LYS A 287 32.14 5.79 -22.17
N LEU A 288 31.42 4.72 -21.83
CA LEU A 288 31.30 3.50 -22.62
C LEU A 288 30.30 3.61 -23.79
N GLY A 289 29.53 4.70 -23.86
CA GLY A 289 28.59 4.97 -24.94
C GLY A 289 27.13 4.73 -24.58
N LEU A 290 26.80 4.38 -23.34
CA LEU A 290 25.40 4.29 -22.89
C LEU A 290 24.82 5.70 -22.75
N SER A 291 23.68 5.93 -23.39
CA SER A 291 23.16 7.29 -23.55
C SER A 291 22.15 7.72 -22.49
N ARG A 292 21.50 6.79 -21.78
CA ARG A 292 20.47 7.06 -20.78
C ARG A 292 20.68 6.16 -19.56
N ILE A 293 20.82 6.76 -18.39
CA ILE A 293 21.00 6.06 -17.12
C ILE A 293 20.06 6.68 -16.08
N ILE A 294 19.37 5.85 -15.31
CA ILE A 294 18.67 6.27 -14.08
C ILE A 294 19.49 5.78 -12.89
N VAL A 295 19.74 6.68 -11.95
CA VAL A 295 20.50 6.42 -10.73
C VAL A 295 19.86 7.07 -9.52
N MET A 296 20.20 6.59 -8.34
CA MET A 296 19.85 7.27 -7.08
C MET A 296 20.95 8.25 -6.69
N ARG A 297 20.52 9.42 -6.23
CA ARG A 297 21.39 10.53 -5.84
C ARG A 297 22.01 10.34 -4.47
N GLU A 298 21.25 9.76 -3.55
CA GLU A 298 21.65 9.38 -2.21
C GLU A 298 21.29 7.90 -1.99
N PRO A 299 21.77 7.25 -0.91
CA PRO A 299 21.25 5.94 -0.51
C PRO A 299 19.71 5.95 -0.42
N VAL A 300 19.09 4.98 -1.06
CA VAL A 300 17.63 4.88 -1.17
C VAL A 300 17.12 3.79 -0.22
N PRO A 301 16.07 4.04 0.59
CA PRO A 301 15.39 2.98 1.32
C PRO A 301 14.81 1.95 0.35
N ASP A 302 14.89 0.67 0.69
CA ASP A 302 14.44 -0.42 -0.18
C ASP A 302 13.01 -0.22 -0.70
N LEU A 303 12.09 0.17 0.18
CA LEU A 303 10.69 0.33 -0.19
C LEU A 303 10.50 1.48 -1.20
N VAL A 304 11.25 2.57 -1.05
CA VAL A 304 11.27 3.70 -2.00
C VAL A 304 11.83 3.24 -3.35
N ALA A 305 12.90 2.43 -3.34
CA ALA A 305 13.54 1.89 -4.54
C ALA A 305 12.56 0.97 -5.31
N VAL A 306 11.90 0.05 -4.62
CA VAL A 306 10.91 -0.88 -5.20
C VAL A 306 9.73 -0.11 -5.80
N LYS A 307 9.16 0.84 -5.04
CA LYS A 307 8.02 1.64 -5.51
C LYS A 307 8.39 2.53 -6.68
N PHE A 308 9.61 3.07 -6.72
CA PHE A 308 10.09 3.81 -7.87
C PHE A 308 10.08 2.95 -9.15
N LEU A 309 10.63 1.73 -9.12
CA LEU A 309 10.60 0.83 -10.28
C LEU A 309 9.16 0.49 -10.70
N GLU A 310 8.29 0.23 -9.72
CA GLU A 310 6.88 -0.09 -9.96
C GLU A 310 6.19 1.06 -10.69
N TYR A 311 6.29 2.28 -10.16
CA TYR A 311 5.66 3.45 -10.77
C TYR A 311 6.28 3.81 -12.12
N PHE A 312 7.61 3.72 -12.24
CA PHE A 312 8.31 3.99 -13.50
C PHE A 312 7.85 3.07 -14.62
N PHE A 313 7.83 1.75 -14.37
CA PHE A 313 7.44 0.79 -15.40
C PHE A 313 5.94 0.73 -15.65
N ALA A 314 5.10 1.05 -14.66
CA ALA A 314 3.66 1.24 -14.87
C ALA A 314 3.39 2.29 -15.97
N GLU A 315 4.23 3.32 -16.07
CA GLU A 315 4.10 4.36 -17.08
C GLU A 315 4.89 4.06 -18.35
N PHE A 316 6.15 3.64 -18.20
CA PHE A 316 7.05 3.40 -19.33
C PHE A 316 6.56 2.24 -20.21
N ALA A 317 6.14 1.12 -19.61
CA ALA A 317 5.61 -0.03 -20.36
C ALA A 317 4.26 0.26 -21.04
N ASN A 318 3.52 1.27 -20.55
CA ASN A 318 2.33 1.82 -21.19
C ASN A 318 2.66 2.93 -22.21
N ASN A 319 3.90 2.95 -22.70
CA ASN A 319 4.37 3.78 -23.80
C ASN A 319 4.42 5.29 -23.54
N LYS A 320 4.47 5.72 -22.27
CA LYS A 320 4.90 7.09 -21.97
C LYS A 320 6.40 7.24 -22.27
N SER A 321 6.81 8.46 -22.61
CA SER A 321 8.21 8.81 -22.82
C SER A 321 9.02 8.64 -21.52
N LEU A 322 10.32 8.38 -21.64
CA LEU A 322 11.23 8.24 -20.51
C LEU A 322 11.13 9.40 -19.51
N PHE A 323 11.06 10.64 -19.98
CA PHE A 323 10.95 11.84 -19.15
C PHE A 323 9.59 11.88 -18.42
N LYS A 324 8.47 11.71 -19.13
CA LYS A 324 7.14 11.65 -18.52
C LYS A 324 6.99 10.50 -17.51
N SER A 325 7.53 9.32 -17.82
CA SER A 325 7.55 8.17 -16.88
C SER A 325 8.38 8.49 -15.64
N MET A 326 9.53 9.14 -15.79
CA MET A 326 10.37 9.56 -14.68
C MET A 326 9.62 10.53 -13.76
N ARG A 327 8.99 11.56 -14.34
CA ARG A 327 8.25 12.58 -13.60
C ARG A 327 7.12 11.98 -12.77
N ILE A 328 6.25 11.21 -13.42
CA ILE A 328 5.10 10.57 -12.76
C ILE A 328 5.58 9.61 -11.68
N ALA A 329 6.65 8.85 -11.92
CA ALA A 329 7.18 7.94 -10.92
C ALA A 329 7.66 8.68 -9.67
N ARG A 330 8.32 9.83 -9.83
CA ARG A 330 8.77 10.66 -8.71
C ARG A 330 7.61 11.30 -7.96
N GLU A 331 6.63 11.87 -8.67
CA GLU A 331 5.42 12.44 -8.06
C GLU A 331 4.68 11.41 -7.20
N ARG A 332 4.61 10.16 -7.66
CA ARG A 332 3.96 9.08 -6.90
C ARG A 332 4.74 8.64 -5.65
N LEU A 333 5.98 9.08 -5.46
CA LEU A 333 6.73 8.88 -4.22
C LEU A 333 6.37 9.88 -3.11
N GLU A 334 5.47 10.85 -3.36
CA GLU A 334 5.07 11.88 -2.39
C GLU A 334 4.64 11.31 -1.02
N HIS A 335 3.95 10.17 -1.00
CA HIS A 335 3.53 9.52 0.24
C HIS A 335 4.70 9.02 1.12
N PHE A 336 5.93 8.93 0.58
CA PHE A 336 7.13 8.63 1.35
C PHE A 336 7.75 9.87 1.98
N GLU A 337 7.35 11.08 1.61
CA GLU A 337 7.96 12.32 2.12
C GLU A 337 7.76 12.52 3.63
N SER A 338 6.76 11.88 4.24
CA SER A 338 6.55 11.89 5.70
C SER A 338 7.53 11.00 6.46
N GLU A 339 8.00 9.92 5.83
CA GLU A 339 8.89 8.93 6.45
C GLU A 339 10.36 9.14 6.04
N TYR A 340 10.56 9.55 4.78
CA TYR A 340 11.85 9.82 4.16
C TYR A 340 11.80 11.19 3.45
N PRO A 341 11.91 12.32 4.18
CA PRO A 341 11.90 13.65 3.58
C PRO A 341 12.99 13.81 2.52
N GLY A 342 12.59 14.04 1.26
CA GLY A 342 13.45 14.05 0.08
C GLY A 342 13.42 12.77 -0.76
N ALA A 343 12.52 11.82 -0.50
CA ALA A 343 12.33 10.61 -1.30
C ALA A 343 12.14 10.90 -2.80
N MET A 344 11.42 11.96 -3.15
CA MET A 344 11.20 12.40 -4.53
C MET A 344 12.47 12.95 -5.20
N TRP A 345 13.50 13.27 -4.42
CA TRP A 345 14.77 13.84 -4.90
C TRP A 345 15.78 12.78 -5.33
N LEU A 346 15.59 11.53 -4.89
CA LEU A 346 16.57 10.47 -5.05
C LEU A 346 16.69 10.02 -6.52
N PRO A 347 15.59 9.64 -7.21
CA PRO A 347 15.69 9.12 -8.56
C PRO A 347 16.10 10.24 -9.53
N THR A 348 17.22 10.03 -10.23
CA THR A 348 17.82 11.04 -11.09
C THR A 348 18.07 10.48 -12.49
N LEU A 349 17.56 11.18 -13.51
CA LEU A 349 17.78 10.85 -14.91
C LEU A 349 19.09 11.50 -15.42
N CYS A 350 20.03 10.67 -15.86
CA CYS A 350 21.28 11.08 -16.49
C CYS A 350 21.25 10.76 -17.98
N ILE A 351 21.52 11.75 -18.84
CA ILE A 351 21.43 11.58 -20.29
C ILE A 351 22.60 12.22 -21.04
N GLN A 352 23.05 11.56 -22.12
CA GLN A 352 23.95 12.16 -23.09
C GLN A 352 23.19 13.13 -23.97
N GLU A 353 23.80 14.27 -24.25
CA GLU A 353 23.20 15.32 -25.08
C GLU A 353 22.74 14.80 -26.46
N THR A 354 23.50 13.88 -27.06
CA THR A 354 23.18 13.27 -28.36
C THR A 354 21.87 12.46 -28.37
N ALA A 355 21.37 12.05 -27.20
CA ALA A 355 20.12 11.30 -27.06
C ALA A 355 18.89 12.18 -26.76
N LEU A 356 19.06 13.48 -26.51
CA LEU A 356 17.96 14.38 -26.15
C LEU A 356 16.91 14.52 -27.26
N SER A 357 17.36 14.64 -28.51
CA SER A 357 16.51 14.73 -29.69
C SER A 357 15.87 13.39 -30.10
N HIS A 358 16.17 12.32 -29.37
CA HIS A 358 15.68 10.97 -29.64
C HIS A 358 14.92 10.46 -28.41
N PRO A 359 13.60 10.69 -28.32
CA PRO A 359 12.81 10.21 -27.19
C PRO A 359 12.89 8.69 -27.13
N LEU A 360 12.82 8.14 -25.91
CA LEU A 360 12.73 6.71 -25.66
C LEU A 360 11.37 6.40 -25.04
N SER A 361 10.70 5.38 -25.55
CA SER A 361 9.42 4.82 -25.11
C SER A 361 9.43 3.33 -25.41
N TRP A 362 8.52 2.57 -24.77
CA TRP A 362 8.44 1.13 -24.93
C TRP A 362 8.24 0.70 -26.40
N GLN A 363 7.35 1.36 -27.14
CA GLN A 363 7.08 1.00 -28.55
C GLN A 363 8.29 1.23 -29.47
N GLN A 364 9.19 2.16 -29.13
CA GLN A 364 10.39 2.38 -29.95
C GLN A 364 11.40 1.23 -29.87
N LEU A 365 11.29 0.38 -28.85
CA LEU A 365 12.14 -0.80 -28.65
C LEU A 365 11.63 -2.03 -29.42
N ILE A 366 10.39 -2.01 -29.91
CA ILE A 366 9.77 -3.15 -30.58
C ILE A 366 9.40 -2.85 -32.04
N TYR A 367 9.19 -3.91 -32.83
CA TYR A 367 8.63 -3.75 -34.17
C TYR A 367 7.18 -3.21 -34.08
N PRO A 368 6.79 -2.24 -34.93
CA PRO A 368 5.40 -1.84 -35.02
C PRO A 368 4.55 -3.05 -35.42
N ASN A 369 3.53 -3.39 -34.63
CA ASN A 369 2.58 -4.43 -35.00
C ASN A 369 1.88 -4.02 -36.30
N LEU A 370 2.22 -4.69 -37.41
CA LEU A 370 1.62 -4.41 -38.73
C LEU A 370 0.10 -4.55 -38.71
N TRP A 371 -0.45 -5.40 -37.83
CA TRP A 371 -1.89 -5.58 -37.62
C TRP A 371 -2.60 -4.39 -36.95
N GLN A 372 -1.98 -3.71 -35.98
CA GLN A 372 -2.60 -2.54 -35.33
C GLN A 372 -2.63 -1.31 -36.25
N ASN A 373 -1.63 -1.15 -37.12
CA ASN A 373 -1.63 -0.11 -38.15
C ASN A 373 -2.56 -0.42 -39.34
N PHE A 374 -2.89 -1.70 -39.57
CA PHE A 374 -3.85 -2.10 -40.60
C PHE A 374 -5.30 -1.78 -40.17
N ILE A 375 -5.63 -2.01 -38.89
CA ILE A 375 -6.96 -1.74 -38.33
C ILE A 375 -7.22 -0.23 -38.16
N SER A 376 -6.20 0.57 -37.83
CA SER A 376 -6.37 2.01 -37.64
C SER A 376 -6.42 2.82 -38.95
N LYS A 377 -5.93 2.27 -40.08
CA LYS A 377 -5.89 2.97 -41.37
C LYS A 377 -7.02 2.60 -42.35
N PHE A 378 -7.73 1.49 -42.16
CA PHE A 378 -8.76 1.05 -43.08
C PHE A 378 -10.17 1.22 -42.50
N LYS A 379 -10.76 2.42 -42.65
CA LYS A 379 -12.21 2.55 -42.78
C LYS A 379 -12.60 2.02 -44.17
N LEU A 380 -12.92 0.73 -44.30
CA LEU A 380 -13.54 0.19 -45.52
C LEU A 380 -14.78 -0.67 -45.20
N PRO A 381 -15.76 -0.77 -46.13
CA PRO A 381 -17.13 -1.14 -45.83
C PRO A 381 -17.31 -2.66 -45.64
N LEU A 382 -18.29 -3.00 -44.80
CA LEU A 382 -18.65 -4.31 -44.23
C LEU A 382 -18.90 -5.50 -45.20
N GLY A 383 -18.60 -5.41 -46.50
CA GLY A 383 -19.05 -6.40 -47.49
C GLY A 383 -18.13 -7.61 -47.74
N ILE A 384 -16.82 -7.50 -47.51
CA ILE A 384 -15.86 -8.50 -48.04
C ILE A 384 -15.23 -9.38 -46.92
N THR A 385 -15.38 -9.00 -45.65
CA THR A 385 -14.92 -9.81 -44.51
C THR A 385 -15.79 -11.04 -44.21
N ALA A 386 -17.04 -11.08 -44.70
CA ALA A 386 -17.97 -12.17 -44.44
C ALA A 386 -17.59 -13.48 -45.16
N GLY A 387 -17.01 -13.41 -46.37
CA GLY A 387 -16.72 -14.60 -47.18
C GLY A 387 -15.56 -15.45 -46.66
N ILE A 388 -14.51 -14.81 -46.13
CA ILE A 388 -13.31 -15.50 -45.62
C ILE A 388 -13.56 -16.03 -44.20
N LEU A 389 -14.37 -15.33 -43.39
CA LEU A 389 -14.77 -15.83 -42.07
C LEU A 389 -15.64 -17.09 -42.16
N LEU A 390 -16.53 -17.21 -43.15
CA LEU A 390 -17.43 -18.36 -43.31
C LEU A 390 -16.68 -19.66 -43.65
N VAL A 391 -15.58 -19.59 -44.41
CA VAL A 391 -14.76 -20.77 -44.75
C VAL A 391 -13.94 -21.23 -43.53
N ILE A 392 -13.46 -20.30 -42.71
CA ILE A 392 -12.72 -20.62 -41.47
C ILE A 392 -13.69 -21.14 -40.38
N LEU A 393 -14.91 -20.61 -40.32
CA LEU A 393 -15.97 -21.13 -39.43
C LEU A 393 -16.39 -22.55 -39.79
N ALA A 394 -16.49 -22.89 -41.07
CA ALA A 394 -16.84 -24.25 -41.51
C ALA A 394 -15.77 -25.29 -41.13
N ILE A 395 -14.49 -24.91 -41.10
CA ILE A 395 -13.38 -25.78 -40.72
C ILE A 395 -13.30 -25.98 -39.19
N ASN A 396 -13.67 -24.97 -38.39
CA ASN A 396 -13.67 -25.06 -36.93
C ASN A 396 -14.95 -25.69 -36.33
N LEU A 397 -16.07 -25.70 -37.06
CA LEU A 397 -17.35 -26.28 -36.61
C LEU A 397 -17.35 -27.81 -36.46
N VAL A 398 -16.34 -28.52 -36.95
CA VAL A 398 -16.23 -29.99 -36.83
C VAL A 398 -15.46 -30.41 -35.58
N LYS A 399 -14.84 -29.49 -34.82
CA LYS A 399 -13.85 -29.88 -33.80
C LYS A 399 -14.06 -29.45 -32.35
N ASN A 400 -15.11 -28.75 -31.96
CA ASN A 400 -15.43 -28.57 -30.54
C ASN A 400 -16.90 -28.18 -30.33
N GLN A 401 -17.71 -29.14 -29.87
CA GLN A 401 -18.91 -28.84 -29.10
C GLN A 401 -18.47 -28.65 -27.64
N PHE A 402 -18.61 -27.45 -27.07
CA PHE A 402 -19.03 -27.21 -25.68
C PHE A 402 -19.22 -25.69 -25.47
N THR A 403 -20.48 -25.29 -25.53
CA THR A 403 -21.16 -24.14 -24.88
C THR A 403 -20.35 -22.87 -24.54
N GLU A 404 -20.56 -21.81 -25.34
CA GLU A 404 -20.35 -20.42 -24.91
C GLU A 404 -21.56 -19.93 -24.09
N THR A 405 -21.33 -19.62 -22.81
CA THR A 405 -22.19 -18.70 -22.04
C THR A 405 -21.53 -17.31 -22.02
N LYS A 406 -22.32 -16.29 -22.33
CA LYS A 406 -21.95 -14.86 -22.27
C LYS A 406 -21.41 -14.49 -20.88
N THR A 407 -20.12 -14.20 -20.78
CA THR A 407 -19.51 -13.48 -19.64
C THR A 407 -19.30 -12.02 -19.99
N THR A 408 -19.89 -11.15 -19.20
CA THR A 408 -19.53 -9.74 -19.07
C THR A 408 -18.06 -9.64 -18.68
N GLY A 409 -17.31 -8.73 -19.29
CA GLY A 409 -15.85 -8.67 -19.21
C GLY A 409 -15.33 -8.35 -17.81
N ILE A 410 -14.91 -9.38 -17.07
CA ILE A 410 -14.03 -9.24 -15.91
C ILE A 410 -12.62 -8.91 -16.39
N GLN A 411 -12.01 -7.84 -15.85
CA GLN A 411 -10.62 -7.50 -16.15
C GLN A 411 -9.67 -8.53 -15.51
N PRO A 412 -8.68 -9.08 -16.24
CA PRO A 412 -7.72 -10.04 -15.66
C PRO A 412 -6.94 -9.53 -14.44
N ALA A 413 -6.86 -8.21 -14.23
CA ALA A 413 -6.12 -7.59 -13.14
C ALA A 413 -6.75 -7.84 -11.75
N ILE A 414 -8.09 -7.78 -11.63
CA ILE A 414 -8.77 -7.95 -10.32
C ILE A 414 -8.57 -9.34 -9.74
N LEU A 415 -8.31 -10.35 -10.59
CA LEU A 415 -8.02 -11.71 -10.14
C LEU A 415 -6.72 -11.79 -9.34
N GLN A 416 -5.79 -10.81 -9.47
CA GLN A 416 -4.57 -10.77 -8.65
C GLN A 416 -4.86 -10.43 -7.18
N ASN A 417 -6.01 -9.84 -6.89
CA ASN A 417 -6.40 -9.47 -5.54
C ASN A 417 -7.09 -10.61 -4.78
N ILE A 418 -7.35 -11.77 -5.41
CA ILE A 418 -8.19 -12.84 -4.84
C ILE A 418 -7.43 -14.15 -4.73
N SER A 419 -7.11 -14.63 -3.54
CA SER A 419 -6.34 -15.87 -3.33
C SER A 419 -7.08 -16.89 -2.47
N GLN A 420 -6.91 -18.17 -2.80
CA GLN A 420 -7.30 -19.29 -1.95
C GLN A 420 -6.07 -19.99 -1.33
N GLY A 421 -4.86 -19.54 -1.66
CA GLY A 421 -3.59 -20.13 -1.24
C GLY A 421 -2.55 -20.19 -2.35
N GLU A 422 -2.94 -19.89 -3.58
CA GLU A 422 -2.09 -19.97 -4.77
C GLU A 422 -1.25 -18.71 -5.01
N LYS A 423 -1.48 -17.65 -4.24
CA LYS A 423 -0.67 -16.42 -4.27
C LYS A 423 -0.64 -15.71 -2.92
N LEU A 424 0.36 -14.85 -2.77
CA LEU A 424 0.52 -13.99 -1.61
C LEU A 424 -0.29 -12.70 -1.79
N LEU A 425 -1.06 -12.31 -0.77
CA LEU A 425 -1.76 -11.02 -0.71
C LEU A 425 -1.14 -10.11 0.35
N ILE A 426 -0.71 -10.66 1.50
CA ILE A 426 -0.03 -9.90 2.56
C ILE A 426 1.49 -9.98 2.36
N SER A 427 2.07 -8.97 1.72
CA SER A 427 3.51 -8.95 1.37
C SER A 427 4.45 -8.62 2.53
N SER A 428 3.93 -8.28 3.71
CA SER A 428 4.73 -7.64 4.77
C SER A 428 5.81 -8.52 5.39
N GLU A 429 5.72 -9.85 5.32
CA GLU A 429 6.78 -10.74 5.83
C GLU A 429 6.79 -12.07 5.07
N ILE A 430 7.88 -12.33 4.35
CA ILE A 430 8.06 -13.53 3.52
C ILE A 430 9.11 -14.42 4.16
N ASN A 431 8.79 -15.71 4.34
CA ASN A 431 9.76 -16.74 4.67
C ASN A 431 9.75 -17.85 3.60
N PRO A 432 10.85 -18.61 3.42
CA PRO A 432 10.93 -19.62 2.36
C PRO A 432 9.81 -20.67 2.43
N ALA A 433 9.45 -21.13 3.63
CA ALA A 433 8.37 -22.11 3.79
C ALA A 433 7.00 -21.55 3.38
N LYS A 434 6.77 -20.25 3.55
CA LYS A 434 5.57 -19.55 3.07
C LYS A 434 5.48 -19.58 1.55
N GLN A 435 6.56 -19.22 0.85
CA GLN A 435 6.63 -19.22 -0.62
C GLN A 435 6.48 -20.63 -1.19
N GLU A 436 7.24 -21.59 -0.64
CA GLU A 436 7.13 -22.99 -1.05
C GLU A 436 5.72 -23.54 -0.81
N GLY A 437 5.08 -23.21 0.30
CA GLY A 437 3.69 -23.62 0.57
C GLY A 437 2.71 -23.11 -0.48
N ILE A 438 2.84 -21.84 -0.88
CA ILE A 438 2.03 -21.20 -1.93
C ILE A 438 2.26 -21.89 -3.28
N GLU A 439 3.52 -22.13 -3.66
CA GLU A 439 3.87 -22.83 -4.90
C GLU A 439 3.29 -24.26 -4.92
N GLN A 440 3.42 -25.01 -3.83
CA GLN A 440 2.86 -26.34 -3.73
C GLN A 440 1.33 -26.32 -3.80
N PHE A 441 0.68 -25.31 -3.20
CA PHE A 441 -0.77 -25.14 -3.31
C PHE A 441 -1.18 -24.85 -4.76
N TYR A 442 -0.49 -23.93 -5.44
CA TYR A 442 -0.72 -23.60 -6.85
C TYR A 442 -0.60 -24.83 -7.75
N ASN A 443 0.41 -25.68 -7.50
CA ASN A 443 0.64 -26.92 -8.24
C ASN A 443 -0.32 -28.07 -7.88
N GLY A 444 -1.26 -27.88 -6.93
CA GLY A 444 -2.18 -28.92 -6.46
C GLY A 444 -1.55 -29.95 -5.52
N ASN A 445 -0.30 -29.74 -5.08
CA ASN A 445 0.44 -30.61 -4.18
C ASN A 445 0.07 -30.33 -2.71
N PHE A 446 -1.20 -30.50 -2.37
CA PHE A 446 -1.75 -30.06 -1.07
C PHE A 446 -1.06 -30.69 0.15
N ALA A 447 -0.58 -31.93 0.06
CA ALA A 447 0.17 -32.56 1.15
C ALA A 447 1.47 -31.80 1.49
N GLN A 448 2.20 -31.37 0.46
CA GLN A 448 3.44 -30.60 0.63
C GLN A 448 3.13 -29.17 1.05
N ALA A 449 2.07 -28.57 0.49
CA ALA A 449 1.59 -27.25 0.91
C ALA A 449 1.26 -27.22 2.41
N ILE A 450 0.55 -28.23 2.93
CA ILE A 450 0.24 -28.38 4.36
C ILE A 450 1.52 -28.41 5.21
N ALA A 451 2.51 -29.21 4.81
CA ALA A 451 3.78 -29.30 5.54
C ALA A 451 4.51 -27.94 5.58
N LYS A 452 4.56 -27.24 4.45
CA LYS A 452 5.25 -25.96 4.31
C LYS A 452 4.53 -24.81 5.02
N PHE A 453 3.20 -24.76 4.97
CA PHE A 453 2.44 -23.78 5.75
C PHE A 453 2.57 -24.01 7.26
N ARG A 454 2.59 -25.27 7.73
CA ARG A 454 2.88 -25.57 9.15
C ARG A 454 4.27 -25.05 9.54
N GLN A 455 5.29 -25.30 8.71
CA GLN A 455 6.64 -24.79 8.93
C GLN A 455 6.69 -23.25 8.96
N SER A 456 5.98 -22.57 8.06
CA SER A 456 5.86 -21.11 8.08
C SER A 456 5.25 -20.60 9.38
N LEU A 457 4.18 -21.25 9.86
CA LEU A 457 3.49 -20.88 11.10
C LEU A 457 4.30 -21.19 12.37
N GLN A 458 5.33 -22.04 12.31
CA GLN A 458 6.29 -22.20 13.40
C GLN A 458 7.19 -20.98 13.55
N VAL A 459 7.59 -20.38 12.43
CA VAL A 459 8.42 -19.17 12.41
C VAL A 459 7.57 -17.98 12.85
N LYS A 460 6.38 -17.83 12.24
CA LYS A 460 5.44 -16.76 12.57
C LYS A 460 4.06 -17.34 12.85
N LYS A 461 3.78 -17.53 14.14
CA LYS A 461 2.48 -18.03 14.60
C LYS A 461 1.33 -17.08 14.26
N ASN A 462 1.59 -15.78 14.30
CA ASN A 462 0.62 -14.73 14.08
C ASN A 462 0.48 -14.34 12.59
N ASP A 463 0.25 -15.32 11.72
CA ASP A 463 0.04 -15.12 10.28
C ASP A 463 -1.34 -15.70 9.87
N PRO A 464 -2.40 -14.86 9.89
CA PRO A 464 -3.75 -15.33 9.63
C PRO A 464 -4.01 -15.71 8.17
N GLU A 465 -3.30 -15.10 7.21
CA GLU A 465 -3.38 -15.48 5.79
C GLU A 465 -2.88 -16.91 5.60
N ILE A 466 -1.71 -17.24 6.16
CA ILE A 466 -1.16 -18.60 6.03
C ILE A 466 -1.94 -19.62 6.82
N LEU A 467 -2.54 -19.25 7.95
CA LEU A 467 -3.46 -20.15 8.63
C LEU A 467 -4.71 -20.46 7.78
N ILE A 468 -5.24 -19.47 7.05
CA ILE A 468 -6.33 -19.71 6.09
C ILE A 468 -5.86 -20.63 4.96
N TYR A 469 -4.69 -20.39 4.39
CA TYR A 469 -4.15 -21.22 3.30
C TYR A 469 -3.86 -22.65 3.75
N LEU A 470 -3.35 -22.86 4.97
CA LEU A 470 -3.21 -24.17 5.59
C LEU A 470 -4.57 -24.89 5.65
N ASN A 471 -5.60 -24.22 6.16
CA ASN A 471 -6.95 -24.77 6.24
C ASN A 471 -7.55 -25.07 4.86
N ASN A 472 -7.30 -24.21 3.87
CA ASN A 472 -7.74 -24.44 2.50
C ASN A 472 -7.04 -25.65 1.87
N ALA A 473 -5.73 -25.83 2.13
CA ALA A 473 -4.98 -26.98 1.65
C ALA A 473 -5.51 -28.29 2.25
N ILE A 474 -5.85 -28.28 3.55
CA ILE A 474 -6.50 -29.40 4.24
C ILE A 474 -7.85 -29.72 3.60
N ALA A 475 -8.70 -28.71 3.40
CA ALA A 475 -10.01 -28.89 2.77
C ALA A 475 -9.90 -29.47 1.36
N GLN A 476 -8.95 -28.97 0.55
CA GLN A 476 -8.71 -29.46 -0.80
C GLN A 476 -8.19 -30.92 -0.81
N GLN A 477 -7.24 -31.25 0.06
CA GLN A 477 -6.71 -32.61 0.18
C GLN A 477 -7.81 -33.63 0.57
N LYS A 478 -8.67 -33.27 1.51
CA LYS A 478 -9.78 -34.12 1.99
C LYS A 478 -10.90 -34.25 0.95
N SER A 479 -11.18 -33.18 0.20
CA SER A 479 -12.14 -33.23 -0.89
C SER A 479 -11.65 -34.06 -2.07
N ALA A 480 -10.35 -33.99 -2.43
CA ALA A 480 -9.77 -34.76 -3.52
C ALA A 480 -9.77 -36.28 -3.27
N THR A 481 -9.88 -36.69 -2.01
CA THR A 481 -9.91 -38.11 -1.60
C THR A 481 -11.34 -38.63 -1.36
N ASN A 482 -12.38 -37.85 -1.67
CA ASN A 482 -13.80 -38.14 -1.35
C ASN A 482 -14.07 -38.35 0.16
N ILE A 483 -13.16 -37.91 1.03
CA ILE A 483 -13.27 -38.06 2.49
C ILE A 483 -14.10 -36.93 3.11
N GLY A 484 -14.29 -35.80 2.41
CA GLY A 484 -15.06 -34.67 2.92
C GLY A 484 -15.58 -33.70 1.86
N GLN A 485 -16.72 -33.05 2.14
CA GLN A 485 -17.32 -32.04 1.27
C GLN A 485 -16.86 -30.64 1.68
N LYS A 486 -16.43 -29.82 0.72
CA LYS A 486 -16.04 -28.43 0.97
C LYS A 486 -17.24 -27.47 0.90
N ILE A 487 -17.26 -26.51 1.81
CA ILE A 487 -18.14 -25.34 1.81
C ILE A 487 -17.24 -24.12 1.55
N GLU A 488 -17.49 -23.38 0.47
CA GLU A 488 -16.67 -22.21 0.14
C GLU A 488 -17.35 -20.92 0.60
N ILE A 489 -16.58 -20.07 1.28
CA ILE A 489 -16.94 -18.69 1.60
C ILE A 489 -15.81 -17.77 1.13
N ALA A 490 -16.05 -16.47 1.11
CA ALA A 490 -15.01 -15.47 0.89
C ALA A 490 -14.88 -14.52 2.09
N VAL A 491 -13.72 -13.87 2.21
CA VAL A 491 -13.48 -12.73 3.07
C VAL A 491 -12.90 -11.60 2.23
N SER A 492 -13.51 -10.40 2.29
CA SER A 492 -13.03 -9.20 1.61
C SER A 492 -12.53 -8.18 2.61
N VAL A 493 -11.26 -7.79 2.48
CA VAL A 493 -10.55 -6.88 3.39
C VAL A 493 -9.57 -5.99 2.61
N PRO A 494 -9.26 -4.77 3.10
CA PRO A 494 -8.38 -3.80 2.43
C PRO A 494 -6.89 -4.06 2.71
N ILE A 495 -6.31 -5.13 2.17
CA ILE A 495 -4.94 -5.56 2.49
C ILE A 495 -3.91 -4.53 2.04
N SER A 496 -3.99 -4.06 0.78
CA SER A 496 -2.98 -3.17 0.19
C SER A 496 -2.87 -1.80 0.86
N GLN A 497 -3.97 -1.29 1.43
CA GLN A 497 -4.00 0.03 2.06
C GLN A 497 -4.00 -0.05 3.60
N GLU A 498 -4.58 -1.10 4.19
CA GLU A 498 -4.87 -1.23 5.62
C GLU A 498 -4.53 -2.65 6.11
N SER A 499 -3.26 -3.03 6.01
CA SER A 499 -2.75 -4.37 6.35
C SER A 499 -3.03 -4.78 7.80
N ASP A 500 -2.90 -3.86 8.77
CA ASP A 500 -3.09 -4.18 10.19
C ASP A 500 -4.56 -4.53 10.49
N ILE A 501 -5.50 -3.69 10.03
CA ILE A 501 -6.95 -3.93 10.11
C ILE A 501 -7.31 -5.26 9.42
N SER A 502 -6.75 -5.52 8.24
CA SER A 502 -6.99 -6.74 7.48
C SER A 502 -6.54 -7.98 8.25
N GLN A 503 -5.35 -7.96 8.84
CA GLN A 503 -4.85 -9.06 9.67
C GLN A 503 -5.72 -9.29 10.91
N GLU A 504 -6.23 -8.25 11.56
CA GLU A 504 -7.12 -8.39 12.71
C GLU A 504 -8.44 -9.11 12.37
N ILE A 505 -9.01 -8.81 11.19
CA ILE A 505 -10.22 -9.47 10.67
C ILE A 505 -9.89 -10.90 10.26
N LEU A 506 -8.80 -11.11 9.52
CA LEU A 506 -8.39 -12.43 9.07
C LEU A 506 -8.09 -13.36 10.25
N ARG A 507 -7.59 -12.86 11.39
CA ARG A 507 -7.44 -13.68 12.62
C ARG A 507 -8.76 -14.29 13.08
N GLY A 508 -9.85 -13.52 13.09
CA GLY A 508 -11.14 -14.04 13.52
C GLY A 508 -11.67 -15.12 12.57
N VAL A 509 -11.56 -14.86 11.26
CA VAL A 509 -11.94 -15.82 10.21
C VAL A 509 -11.11 -17.10 10.28
N ALA A 510 -9.78 -16.97 10.35
CA ALA A 510 -8.85 -18.09 10.38
C ALA A 510 -9.01 -18.96 11.63
N GLN A 511 -9.30 -18.34 12.79
CA GLN A 511 -9.54 -19.08 14.03
C GLN A 511 -10.85 -19.88 13.95
N ALA A 512 -11.94 -19.27 13.48
CA ALA A 512 -13.22 -19.96 13.29
C ALA A 512 -13.12 -21.09 12.25
N GLN A 513 -12.39 -20.86 11.15
CA GLN A 513 -12.12 -21.88 10.13
C GLN A 513 -11.31 -23.06 10.71
N SER A 514 -10.27 -22.76 11.49
CA SER A 514 -9.42 -23.78 12.11
C SER A 514 -10.18 -24.64 13.13
N GLU A 515 -11.03 -24.01 13.95
CA GLU A 515 -11.96 -24.71 14.83
C GLU A 515 -12.87 -25.67 14.07
N PHE A 516 -13.42 -25.20 12.95
CA PHE A 516 -14.37 -25.96 12.15
C PHE A 516 -13.71 -27.15 11.43
N ASN A 517 -12.54 -26.94 10.83
CA ASN A 517 -11.87 -27.95 10.01
C ASN A 517 -11.16 -29.02 10.83
N CYS A 518 -10.51 -28.62 11.92
CA CYS A 518 -9.58 -29.49 12.66
C CYS A 518 -9.79 -29.45 14.19
N GLY A 519 -10.25 -28.32 14.72
CA GLY A 519 -10.16 -28.01 16.14
C GLY A 519 -8.85 -27.31 16.49
N LEU A 520 -8.89 -26.30 17.38
CA LEU A 520 -7.73 -25.46 17.67
C LEU A 520 -6.57 -26.22 18.33
N SER A 521 -6.86 -27.16 19.22
CA SER A 521 -5.82 -27.95 19.89
C SER A 521 -5.04 -28.79 18.91
N GLU A 522 -5.73 -29.46 17.98
CA GLU A 522 -5.15 -30.35 16.99
C GLU A 522 -4.28 -29.57 16.01
N ILE A 523 -4.81 -28.50 15.40
CA ILE A 523 -4.02 -27.69 14.46
C ILE A 523 -2.84 -27.00 15.15
N SER A 524 -2.99 -26.56 16.40
CA SER A 524 -1.89 -25.97 17.18
C SER A 524 -0.79 -26.98 17.45
N LEU A 525 -1.16 -28.21 17.83
CA LEU A 525 -0.21 -29.29 18.07
C LEU A 525 0.53 -29.65 16.79
N ALA A 526 -0.19 -29.74 15.68
CA ALA A 526 0.38 -30.04 14.37
C ALA A 526 1.32 -28.92 13.89
N ILE A 527 0.99 -27.64 14.08
CA ILE A 527 1.92 -26.54 13.78
C ILE A 527 3.18 -26.67 14.65
N LYS A 528 3.03 -26.93 15.95
CA LYS A 528 4.17 -27.04 16.87
C LYS A 528 5.09 -28.23 16.54
N ASN A 529 4.53 -29.37 16.15
CA ASN A 529 5.26 -30.61 15.89
C ASN A 529 4.95 -31.10 14.45
N PRO A 530 5.77 -30.78 13.44
CA PRO A 530 5.50 -31.08 12.03
C PRO A 530 5.45 -32.58 11.74
N GLU A 531 6.21 -33.36 12.52
CA GLU A 531 6.26 -34.83 12.44
C GLU A 531 4.97 -35.50 12.92
N ASN A 532 4.16 -34.81 13.73
CA ASN A 532 2.86 -35.34 14.15
C ASN A 532 1.92 -35.41 12.96
N GLN A 533 1.23 -36.55 12.83
CA GLN A 533 0.15 -36.73 11.88
C GLN A 533 -0.96 -35.72 12.19
N LEU A 534 -1.33 -34.92 11.19
CA LEU A 534 -2.43 -33.97 11.31
C LEU A 534 -3.76 -34.69 11.07
N ASN A 535 -4.60 -34.78 12.09
CA ASN A 535 -5.93 -35.37 11.96
C ASN A 535 -7.04 -34.31 11.98
N CYS A 536 -7.43 -33.84 10.81
CA CYS A 536 -8.59 -32.95 10.68
C CYS A 536 -9.81 -33.78 10.22
N PRO A 537 -10.76 -34.11 11.12
CA PRO A 537 -11.94 -34.90 10.76
C PRO A 537 -12.99 -34.07 10.01
N GLY A 538 -12.88 -32.73 10.01
CA GLY A 538 -13.95 -31.84 9.58
C GLY A 538 -15.10 -31.80 10.60
N SER A 539 -16.10 -30.99 10.29
CA SER A 539 -17.32 -30.83 11.09
C SER A 539 -18.55 -31.21 10.27
N PHE A 540 -19.72 -31.40 10.89
CA PHE A 540 -20.98 -31.71 10.16
C PHE A 540 -20.87 -32.90 9.19
N ASN A 541 -20.41 -34.05 9.69
CA ASN A 541 -20.15 -35.27 8.90
C ASN A 541 -19.05 -35.08 7.83
N GLY A 542 -17.88 -34.59 8.26
CA GLY A 542 -16.69 -34.53 7.41
C GLY A 542 -16.62 -33.34 6.45
N LYS A 543 -17.34 -32.25 6.73
CA LYS A 543 -17.29 -31.02 5.93
C LYS A 543 -16.15 -30.12 6.36
N PHE A 544 -15.62 -29.40 5.38
CA PHE A 544 -14.53 -28.45 5.56
C PHE A 544 -14.91 -27.08 5.01
N LEU A 545 -14.55 -26.03 5.72
CA LEU A 545 -14.68 -24.65 5.30
C LEU A 545 -13.42 -24.24 4.54
N LYS A 546 -13.61 -23.75 3.31
CA LYS A 546 -12.58 -23.15 2.47
C LYS A 546 -12.88 -21.65 2.32
N VAL A 547 -11.87 -20.82 2.53
CA VAL A 547 -12.02 -19.37 2.58
C VAL A 547 -11.21 -18.73 1.46
N THR A 548 -11.88 -18.01 0.57
CA THR A 548 -11.24 -17.17 -0.45
C THR A 548 -10.94 -15.80 0.16
N ILE A 549 -9.70 -15.33 0.12
CA ILE A 549 -9.33 -13.98 0.57
C ILE A 549 -9.36 -13.04 -0.65
N ALA A 550 -9.97 -11.87 -0.51
CA ALA A 550 -10.03 -10.83 -1.53
C ALA A 550 -9.55 -9.49 -0.96
N ASP A 551 -8.62 -8.84 -1.68
CA ASP A 551 -8.17 -7.49 -1.39
C ASP A 551 -9.02 -6.45 -2.14
N ASP A 552 -9.85 -5.72 -1.40
CA ASP A 552 -10.64 -4.62 -1.96
C ASP A 552 -9.92 -3.27 -2.00
N GLU A 553 -8.65 -3.23 -1.55
CA GLU A 553 -7.77 -2.07 -1.55
C GLU A 553 -8.36 -0.81 -0.88
N TYR A 554 -9.42 -0.92 -0.08
CA TYR A 554 -10.16 0.25 0.42
C TYR A 554 -10.66 1.19 -0.70
N LEU A 555 -10.87 0.68 -1.92
CA LEU A 555 -11.32 1.45 -3.08
C LEU A 555 -12.72 0.99 -3.52
N PRO A 556 -13.73 1.89 -3.63
CA PRO A 556 -15.08 1.48 -4.01
C PRO A 556 -15.12 0.71 -5.33
N ALA A 557 -14.39 1.17 -6.34
CA ALA A 557 -14.33 0.51 -7.64
C ALA A 557 -13.77 -0.93 -7.52
N THR A 558 -12.68 -1.11 -6.77
CA THR A 558 -12.09 -2.43 -6.53
C THR A 558 -13.06 -3.33 -5.75
N ALA A 559 -13.72 -2.82 -4.70
CA ALA A 559 -14.74 -3.57 -3.96
C ALA A 559 -15.91 -4.02 -4.85
N GLU A 560 -16.33 -3.17 -5.80
CA GLU A 560 -17.33 -3.51 -6.80
C GLU A 560 -16.86 -4.65 -7.70
N GLU A 561 -15.64 -4.56 -8.26
CA GLU A 561 -15.07 -5.60 -9.12
C GLU A 561 -14.87 -6.92 -8.37
N ILE A 562 -14.41 -6.88 -7.11
CA ILE A 562 -14.36 -8.05 -6.22
C ILE A 562 -15.75 -8.67 -6.09
N ALA A 563 -16.78 -7.87 -5.80
CA ALA A 563 -18.13 -8.37 -5.66
C ALA A 563 -18.63 -9.04 -6.95
N GLN A 564 -18.34 -8.47 -8.13
CA GLN A 564 -18.65 -9.07 -9.44
C GLN A 564 -18.00 -10.44 -9.60
N VAL A 565 -16.70 -10.58 -9.27
CA VAL A 565 -16.01 -11.88 -9.35
C VAL A 565 -16.59 -12.89 -8.37
N LEU A 566 -16.89 -12.48 -7.14
CA LEU A 566 -17.38 -13.39 -6.10
C LEU A 566 -18.80 -13.89 -6.39
N VAL A 567 -19.68 -13.07 -6.99
CA VAL A 567 -21.05 -13.51 -7.31
C VAL A 567 -21.09 -14.52 -8.46
N GLU A 568 -20.15 -14.44 -9.40
CA GLU A 568 -20.03 -15.39 -10.52
C GLU A 568 -19.57 -16.79 -10.08
N LYS A 569 -18.86 -16.90 -8.95
CA LYS A 569 -18.45 -18.18 -8.35
C LYS A 569 -19.59 -18.80 -7.54
N GLU A 570 -20.45 -19.59 -8.18
CA GLU A 570 -21.64 -20.20 -7.56
C GLU A 570 -21.34 -20.99 -6.28
N GLU A 571 -20.14 -21.57 -6.17
CA GLU A 571 -19.67 -22.33 -5.01
C GLU A 571 -19.48 -21.48 -3.75
N ILE A 572 -19.30 -20.16 -3.89
CA ILE A 572 -19.18 -19.24 -2.76
C ILE A 572 -20.57 -18.99 -2.18
N LEU A 573 -20.81 -19.49 -0.97
CA LEU A 573 -22.11 -19.37 -0.29
C LEU A 573 -22.32 -18.02 0.38
N ALA A 574 -21.25 -17.41 0.88
CA ALA A 574 -21.29 -16.14 1.60
C ALA A 574 -19.95 -15.42 1.60
N VAL A 575 -20.01 -14.13 1.90
CA VAL A 575 -18.86 -13.23 2.06
C VAL A 575 -18.82 -12.69 3.49
N ILE A 576 -17.67 -12.76 4.14
CA ILE A 576 -17.34 -11.98 5.33
C ILE A 576 -16.72 -10.67 4.86
N GLY A 577 -17.40 -9.56 5.07
CA GLY A 577 -16.92 -8.27 4.56
C GLY A 577 -18.06 -7.32 4.20
N HIS A 578 -17.77 -6.18 3.61
CA HIS A 578 -16.44 -5.59 3.59
C HIS A 578 -16.13 -5.00 4.97
N SER A 579 -14.88 -4.63 5.22
CA SER A 579 -14.48 -4.11 6.54
C SER A 579 -14.94 -2.67 6.79
N SER A 580 -15.12 -1.89 5.72
CA SER A 580 -15.55 -0.49 5.80
C SER A 580 -17.00 -0.32 5.34
N SER A 581 -17.66 0.71 5.88
CA SER A 581 -19.04 1.01 5.52
C SER A 581 -19.17 1.43 4.05
N ASP A 582 -18.22 2.19 3.52
CA ASP A 582 -18.22 2.61 2.10
C ASP A 582 -18.07 1.41 1.16
N MET A 583 -17.14 0.49 1.45
CA MET A 583 -16.95 -0.71 0.61
C MET A 583 -18.18 -1.63 0.70
N THR A 584 -18.78 -1.76 1.89
CA THR A 584 -19.97 -2.60 2.07
C THR A 584 -21.18 -2.01 1.35
N LEU A 585 -21.33 -0.68 1.32
CA LEU A 585 -22.36 -0.01 0.54
C LEU A 585 -22.16 -0.29 -0.95
N GLN A 586 -20.94 -0.11 -1.48
CA GLN A 586 -20.67 -0.32 -2.90
C GLN A 586 -20.88 -1.77 -3.34
N ALA A 587 -20.25 -2.73 -2.64
CA ALA A 587 -20.34 -4.14 -2.98
C ALA A 587 -21.70 -4.77 -2.65
N GLY A 588 -22.38 -4.27 -1.61
CA GLY A 588 -23.65 -4.80 -1.13
C GLY A 588 -24.79 -4.68 -2.15
N GLU A 589 -24.75 -3.70 -3.06
CA GLU A 589 -25.72 -3.61 -4.16
C GLU A 589 -25.64 -4.85 -5.07
N ILE A 590 -24.41 -5.26 -5.41
CA ILE A 590 -24.12 -6.41 -6.25
C ILE A 590 -24.49 -7.71 -5.54
N TYR A 591 -24.14 -7.83 -4.25
CA TYR A 591 -24.50 -9.00 -3.44
C TYR A 591 -26.02 -9.16 -3.32
N ASN A 592 -26.76 -8.08 -3.07
CA ASN A 592 -28.22 -8.11 -3.03
C ASN A 592 -28.83 -8.53 -4.37
N LYS A 593 -28.36 -7.94 -5.48
CA LYS A 593 -28.85 -8.25 -6.83
C LYS A 593 -28.65 -9.72 -7.18
N ASN A 594 -27.50 -10.28 -6.81
CA ASN A 594 -27.11 -11.65 -7.14
C ASN A 594 -27.39 -12.67 -6.03
N LYS A 595 -28.08 -12.25 -4.95
CA LYS A 595 -28.51 -13.12 -3.85
C LYS A 595 -27.34 -13.83 -3.15
N LEU A 596 -26.17 -13.18 -3.07
CA LEU A 596 -25.03 -13.67 -2.30
C LEU A 596 -25.06 -13.02 -0.92
N VAL A 597 -25.10 -13.83 0.14
CA VAL A 597 -25.09 -13.33 1.51
C VAL A 597 -23.76 -12.67 1.81
N VAL A 598 -23.79 -11.49 2.40
CA VAL A 598 -22.63 -10.83 2.97
C VAL A 598 -22.90 -10.49 4.45
N ILE A 599 -21.97 -10.85 5.33
CA ILE A 599 -21.99 -10.47 6.74
C ILE A 599 -20.79 -9.56 7.01
N SER A 600 -21.04 -8.26 7.18
CA SER A 600 -19.97 -7.33 7.55
C SER A 600 -19.66 -7.45 9.04
N PRO A 601 -18.42 -7.75 9.41
CA PRO A 601 -18.04 -7.86 10.82
C PRO A 601 -17.89 -6.48 11.47
N THR A 602 -17.51 -5.45 10.71
CA THR A 602 -16.99 -4.19 11.26
C THR A 602 -17.68 -2.92 10.76
N SER A 603 -18.56 -2.99 9.76
CA SER A 603 -19.28 -1.80 9.29
C SER A 603 -20.38 -1.38 10.26
N THR A 604 -20.43 -0.11 10.62
CA THR A 604 -21.35 0.43 11.63
C THR A 604 -22.30 1.50 11.10
N SER A 605 -22.10 1.99 9.85
CA SER A 605 -22.93 3.06 9.28
C SER A 605 -24.42 2.71 9.31
N THR A 606 -25.24 3.67 9.75
CA THR A 606 -26.70 3.53 9.76
C THR A 606 -27.30 3.47 8.36
N ARG A 607 -26.55 3.87 7.32
CA ARG A 607 -26.95 3.69 5.91
C ARG A 607 -27.08 2.23 5.50
N LEU A 608 -26.39 1.32 6.20
CA LEU A 608 -26.45 -0.11 5.92
C LEU A 608 -27.67 -0.79 6.55
N SER A 609 -28.39 -0.11 7.45
CA SER A 609 -29.67 -0.60 7.96
C SER A 609 -30.70 -0.60 6.83
N LYS A 610 -31.35 -1.74 6.57
CA LYS A 610 -32.30 -1.94 5.44
C LYS A 610 -31.66 -1.85 4.05
N PHE A 611 -30.35 -2.03 3.95
CA PHE A 611 -29.66 -1.91 2.66
C PHE A 611 -30.06 -3.02 1.67
N GLY A 612 -30.40 -4.20 2.18
CA GLY A 612 -31.07 -5.24 1.42
C GLY A 612 -31.07 -6.58 2.15
N LYS A 613 -31.80 -7.55 1.61
CA LYS A 613 -32.08 -8.84 2.28
C LYS A 613 -30.86 -9.75 2.45
N PHE A 614 -29.79 -9.49 1.72
CA PHE A 614 -28.58 -10.32 1.72
C PHE A 614 -27.41 -9.66 2.46
N VAL A 615 -27.62 -8.49 3.08
CA VAL A 615 -26.58 -7.74 3.80
C VAL A 615 -26.88 -7.75 5.29
N PHE A 616 -25.98 -8.34 6.06
CA PHE A 616 -26.08 -8.47 7.51
C PHE A 616 -24.87 -7.84 8.21
N LYS A 617 -25.02 -7.42 9.48
CA LYS A 617 -23.93 -6.80 10.25
C LYS A 617 -23.82 -7.37 11.66
N ILE A 618 -22.60 -7.69 12.08
CA ILE A 618 -22.30 -8.12 13.46
C ILE A 618 -22.07 -6.93 14.38
N ALA A 619 -21.30 -5.93 13.94
CA ALA A 619 -21.02 -4.75 14.74
C ALA A 619 -22.29 -3.91 14.99
N PRO A 620 -22.43 -3.31 16.19
CA PRO A 620 -23.50 -2.37 16.47
C PRO A 620 -23.42 -1.16 15.54
N ASN A 621 -24.58 -0.60 15.19
CA ASN A 621 -24.60 0.58 14.35
C ASN A 621 -24.21 1.86 15.13
N ASP A 622 -23.84 2.91 14.40
CA ASP A 622 -23.36 4.15 15.01
C ASP A 622 -24.39 4.86 15.89
N ARG A 623 -25.69 4.58 15.71
CA ARG A 623 -26.73 5.10 16.59
C ARG A 623 -26.58 4.54 18.01
N LEU A 624 -26.33 3.24 18.12
CA LEU A 624 -26.08 2.61 19.43
C LEU A 624 -24.80 3.15 20.06
N ALA A 625 -23.73 3.31 19.28
CA ALA A 625 -22.48 3.90 19.77
C ALA A 625 -22.68 5.34 20.25
N ALA A 626 -23.39 6.18 19.48
CA ALA A 626 -23.74 7.54 19.86
C ALA A 626 -24.58 7.61 21.13
N GLN A 627 -25.57 6.72 21.29
CA GLN A 627 -26.37 6.63 22.51
C GLN A 627 -25.53 6.21 23.72
N THR A 628 -24.62 5.25 23.56
CA THR A 628 -23.69 4.84 24.62
C THR A 628 -22.79 6.00 25.06
N LEU A 629 -22.28 6.80 24.12
CA LEU A 629 -21.51 8.02 24.43
C LEU A 629 -22.36 9.09 25.12
N LEU A 630 -23.63 9.28 24.72
CA LEU A 630 -24.54 10.22 25.39
C LEU A 630 -24.78 9.81 26.85
N ASN A 631 -25.08 8.53 27.09
CA ASN A 631 -25.28 8.02 28.45
C ASN A 631 -24.03 8.20 29.33
N TYR A 632 -22.83 8.19 28.73
CA TYR A 632 -21.61 8.54 29.44
C TYR A 632 -21.57 10.03 29.78
N LEU A 633 -21.89 10.92 28.84
CA LEU A 633 -21.95 12.36 29.10
C LEU A 633 -22.95 12.72 30.19
N ASP A 634 -24.14 12.11 30.20
CA ASP A 634 -25.13 12.31 31.24
C ASP A 634 -24.58 11.94 32.63
N ARG A 635 -23.90 10.79 32.73
CA ARG A 635 -23.27 10.34 33.99
C ARG A 635 -22.16 11.26 34.47
N GLN A 636 -21.47 11.96 33.56
CA GLN A 636 -20.44 12.94 33.92
C GLN A 636 -21.01 14.34 34.14
N ASN A 637 -22.32 14.55 33.99
CA ASN A 637 -22.96 15.87 33.91
C ASN A 637 -22.35 16.76 32.81
N TRP A 638 -22.03 16.16 31.66
CA TRP A 638 -21.37 16.81 30.52
C TRP A 638 -22.29 17.01 29.31
N ALA A 639 -23.56 16.61 29.37
CA ALA A 639 -24.49 16.74 28.24
C ALA A 639 -24.72 18.18 27.78
N GLU A 640 -24.55 19.16 28.68
CA GLU A 640 -24.69 20.59 28.36
C GLU A 640 -23.44 21.21 27.70
N LYS A 641 -22.31 20.48 27.69
CA LYS A 641 -21.03 20.98 27.16
C LYS A 641 -21.06 21.11 25.65
N LYS A 642 -20.36 22.12 25.13
CA LYS A 642 -20.18 22.32 23.69
C LYS A 642 -19.21 21.31 23.10
N ILE A 643 -19.55 20.81 21.92
CA ILE A 643 -18.87 19.72 21.23
C ILE A 643 -18.33 20.22 19.88
N ALA A 644 -17.06 19.95 19.61
CA ALA A 644 -16.51 19.95 18.26
C ALA A 644 -16.42 18.52 17.74
N VAL A 645 -16.39 18.35 16.41
CA VAL A 645 -16.22 17.03 15.79
C VAL A 645 -15.09 17.05 14.78
N ALA A 646 -14.18 16.08 14.88
CA ALA A 646 -13.10 15.84 13.93
C ALA A 646 -13.45 14.60 13.11
N TYR A 647 -13.78 14.80 11.84
CA TYR A 647 -14.39 13.77 10.98
C TYR A 647 -13.93 13.91 9.52
N ILE A 648 -14.33 12.95 8.69
CA ILE A 648 -13.99 12.86 7.27
C ILE A 648 -15.28 13.11 6.46
N PRO A 649 -15.43 14.29 5.83
CA PRO A 649 -16.53 14.55 4.91
C PRO A 649 -16.54 13.53 3.77
N GLY A 650 -17.71 13.00 3.43
CA GLY A 650 -17.91 12.00 2.37
C GLY A 650 -17.63 10.55 2.76
N ASN A 651 -17.10 10.25 3.94
CA ASN A 651 -16.90 8.88 4.42
C ASN A 651 -18.13 8.37 5.19
N SER A 652 -18.73 7.25 4.77
CA SER A 652 -20.02 6.81 5.31
C SER A 652 -20.02 6.39 6.77
N TYR A 653 -18.87 5.95 7.31
CA TYR A 653 -18.72 5.68 8.73
C TYR A 653 -18.58 7.00 9.51
N SER A 654 -17.62 7.82 9.10
CA SER A 654 -17.26 9.04 9.81
C SER A 654 -18.45 10.01 9.91
N GLU A 655 -19.16 10.19 8.80
CA GLU A 655 -20.39 10.99 8.78
C GLU A 655 -21.52 10.37 9.58
N SER A 656 -21.66 9.04 9.60
CA SER A 656 -22.75 8.37 10.30
C SER A 656 -22.64 8.55 11.81
N LEU A 657 -21.47 8.30 12.41
CA LEU A 657 -21.28 8.53 13.85
C LEU A 657 -21.40 10.01 14.21
N ALA A 658 -20.77 10.91 13.45
CA ALA A 658 -20.88 12.34 13.69
C ALA A 658 -22.34 12.82 13.62
N LYS A 659 -23.11 12.34 12.64
CA LYS A 659 -24.51 12.71 12.43
C LYS A 659 -25.42 12.12 13.50
N GLU A 660 -25.28 10.85 13.86
CA GLU A 660 -26.11 10.25 14.90
C GLU A 660 -25.85 10.90 16.26
N PHE A 661 -24.60 11.27 16.58
CA PHE A 661 -24.30 12.01 17.82
C PHE A 661 -24.84 13.45 17.78
N ASN A 662 -24.70 14.15 16.65
CA ASN A 662 -25.28 15.48 16.47
C ASN A 662 -26.81 15.50 16.57
N LYS A 663 -27.51 14.44 16.13
CA LYS A 663 -28.96 14.34 16.29
C LYS A 663 -29.41 14.29 17.75
N LEU A 664 -28.58 13.74 18.64
CA LEU A 664 -28.88 13.63 20.06
C LEU A 664 -28.66 14.95 20.80
N LEU A 665 -27.70 15.77 20.36
CA LEU A 665 -27.31 17.04 21.00
C LEU A 665 -27.11 18.18 19.98
N PRO A 666 -28.11 18.53 19.14
CA PRO A 666 -27.91 19.41 17.98
C PRO A 666 -27.42 20.81 18.35
N GLU A 667 -27.96 21.39 19.42
CA GLU A 667 -27.60 22.73 19.91
C GLU A 667 -26.20 22.80 20.56
N LYS A 668 -25.54 21.65 20.77
CA LYS A 668 -24.24 21.58 21.44
C LYS A 668 -23.07 21.56 20.46
N PHE A 669 -23.29 21.27 19.18
CA PHE A 669 -22.22 21.18 18.19
C PHE A 669 -21.83 22.57 17.68
N VAL A 670 -20.59 22.97 17.95
CA VAL A 670 -20.12 24.34 17.66
C VAL A 670 -19.04 24.42 16.58
N TYR A 671 -18.40 23.29 16.23
CA TYR A 671 -17.34 23.27 15.23
C TYR A 671 -17.18 21.90 14.56
N LYS A 672 -16.78 21.90 13.29
CA LYS A 672 -16.48 20.70 12.50
C LYS A 672 -15.10 20.84 11.86
N CYS A 673 -14.24 19.88 12.14
CA CYS A 673 -12.86 19.83 11.66
C CYS A 673 -12.72 18.68 10.66
N ASN A 674 -12.25 19.00 9.44
CA ASN A 674 -12.00 18.02 8.39
C ASN A 674 -10.59 17.43 8.53
N ILE A 675 -10.49 16.18 8.97
CA ILE A 675 -9.20 15.51 9.23
C ILE A 675 -8.52 14.92 7.99
N LEU A 676 -9.16 15.01 6.82
CA LEU A 676 -8.61 14.60 5.52
C LEU A 676 -8.18 15.81 4.67
N SER A 677 -8.24 17.03 5.21
CA SER A 677 -7.84 18.21 4.44
C SER A 677 -6.34 18.19 4.12
N GLY A 678 -5.95 18.54 2.90
CA GLY A 678 -4.53 18.59 2.50
C GLY A 678 -3.69 19.61 3.29
N ASN A 679 -4.33 20.59 3.92
CA ASN A 679 -3.73 21.56 4.83
C ASN A 679 -4.12 21.31 6.30
N PHE A 680 -4.50 20.08 6.65
CA PHE A 680 -4.93 19.76 8.01
C PHE A 680 -3.85 20.09 9.04
N SER A 681 -4.23 20.85 10.06
CA SER A 681 -3.41 21.16 11.23
C SER A 681 -4.16 20.76 12.50
N ALA A 682 -3.54 19.89 13.31
CA ALA A 682 -4.14 19.45 14.57
C ALA A 682 -4.21 20.59 15.60
N SER A 683 -3.22 21.49 15.63
CA SER A 683 -3.24 22.66 16.51
C SER A 683 -4.41 23.58 16.17
N ASP A 684 -4.60 23.87 14.89
CA ASP A 684 -5.65 24.80 14.42
C ASP A 684 -7.03 24.19 14.66
N CYS A 685 -7.17 22.89 14.46
CA CYS A 685 -8.39 22.14 14.77
C CYS A 685 -8.79 22.27 16.24
N VAL A 686 -7.82 22.11 17.15
CA VAL A 686 -8.03 22.24 18.60
C VAL A 686 -8.30 23.69 18.99
N GLU A 687 -7.49 24.64 18.48
CA GLU A 687 -7.61 26.05 18.81
C GLU A 687 -8.95 26.62 18.35
N GLU A 688 -9.38 26.33 17.12
CA GLU A 688 -10.68 26.78 16.63
C GLU A 688 -11.83 26.12 17.40
N ALA A 689 -11.71 24.84 17.78
CA ALA A 689 -12.68 24.21 18.67
C ALA A 689 -12.81 24.98 20.00
N GLN A 690 -11.68 25.34 20.62
CA GLN A 690 -11.65 26.13 21.86
C GLN A 690 -12.21 27.55 21.67
N ASN A 691 -11.87 28.22 20.57
CA ASN A 691 -12.38 29.56 20.24
C ASN A 691 -13.90 29.58 20.05
N ARG A 692 -14.48 28.49 19.54
CA ARG A 692 -15.94 28.29 19.44
C ARG A 692 -16.57 27.86 20.77
N GLY A 693 -15.77 27.68 21.81
CA GLY A 693 -16.16 27.32 23.16
C GLY A 693 -16.40 25.83 23.35
N ALA A 694 -15.90 24.96 22.47
CA ALA A 694 -15.99 23.52 22.67
C ALA A 694 -15.17 23.10 23.89
N GLU A 695 -15.73 22.17 24.67
CA GLU A 695 -15.06 21.51 25.79
C GLU A 695 -14.77 20.03 25.50
N ILE A 696 -15.43 19.50 24.47
CA ILE A 696 -15.34 18.10 24.04
C ILE A 696 -15.03 18.06 22.55
N ILE A 697 -14.14 17.16 22.12
CA ILE A 697 -14.01 16.79 20.71
C ILE A 697 -14.45 15.33 20.52
N LEU A 698 -15.41 15.11 19.62
CA LEU A 698 -15.72 13.79 19.07
C LEU A 698 -14.77 13.48 17.92
N LEU A 699 -13.98 12.42 18.04
CA LEU A 699 -12.97 11.99 17.09
C LEU A 699 -13.50 10.81 16.26
N VAL A 700 -13.49 10.92 14.93
CA VAL A 700 -14.05 9.89 14.03
C VAL A 700 -13.17 9.59 12.81
N PRO A 701 -11.96 9.02 12.99
CA PRO A 701 -11.13 8.56 11.87
C PRO A 701 -11.68 7.28 11.25
N ALA A 702 -11.33 6.94 10.01
CA ALA A 702 -11.84 5.75 9.33
C ALA A 702 -10.75 4.75 8.88
N THR A 703 -9.49 5.15 8.93
CA THR A 703 -8.32 4.42 8.40
C THR A 703 -7.09 4.65 9.28
N ASP A 704 -6.05 3.82 9.14
CA ASP A 704 -4.77 4.07 9.80
C ASP A 704 -4.15 5.41 9.36
N ARG A 705 -4.39 5.83 8.10
CA ARG A 705 -3.96 7.15 7.60
C ARG A 705 -4.61 8.31 8.35
N THR A 706 -5.92 8.23 8.58
CA THR A 706 -6.66 9.29 9.29
C THR A 706 -6.54 9.18 10.81
N LEU A 707 -6.14 8.02 11.32
CA LEU A 707 -5.79 7.81 12.72
C LEU A 707 -4.60 8.67 13.14
N ILE A 708 -3.64 8.92 12.25
CA ILE A 708 -2.51 9.82 12.52
C ILE A 708 -3.00 11.24 12.80
N SER A 709 -3.89 11.79 11.97
CA SER A 709 -4.49 13.12 12.18
C SER A 709 -5.17 13.23 13.54
N VAL A 710 -5.92 12.21 13.94
CA VAL A 710 -6.60 12.15 15.22
C VAL A 710 -5.63 11.96 16.39
N THR A 711 -4.56 11.18 16.22
CA THR A 711 -3.50 11.02 17.21
C THR A 711 -2.79 12.36 17.47
N SER A 712 -2.56 13.15 16.43
CA SER A 712 -2.09 14.53 16.56
C SER A 712 -3.07 15.45 17.29
N ILE A 713 -4.38 15.31 17.07
CA ILE A 713 -5.41 16.05 17.84
C ILE A 713 -5.35 15.64 19.32
N ILE A 714 -5.27 14.33 19.63
CA ILE A 714 -5.16 13.84 21.01
C ILE A 714 -3.95 14.47 21.70
N ASN A 715 -2.80 14.52 21.03
CA ASN A 715 -1.58 15.10 21.59
C ASN A 715 -1.67 16.63 21.81
N ASN A 716 -2.54 17.32 21.07
CA ASN A 716 -2.76 18.75 21.18
C ASN A 716 -4.00 19.12 22.01
N ALA A 717 -4.75 18.16 22.55
CA ALA A 717 -6.09 18.40 23.12
C ALA A 717 -6.13 19.39 24.31
N LYS A 718 -4.99 19.66 24.95
CA LYS A 718 -4.88 20.51 26.16
C LYS A 718 -5.88 20.04 27.23
N GLU A 719 -6.86 20.87 27.58
CA GLU A 719 -7.88 20.61 28.61
C GLU A 719 -9.16 19.95 28.05
N LEU A 720 -9.29 19.81 26.73
CA LEU A 720 -10.48 19.25 26.09
C LEU A 720 -10.65 17.78 26.47
N LYS A 721 -11.91 17.37 26.66
CA LYS A 721 -12.26 15.95 26.81
C LYS A 721 -12.46 15.32 25.44
N LEU A 722 -12.09 14.06 25.30
CA LEU A 722 -12.14 13.38 24.01
C LEU A 722 -13.10 12.20 24.05
N LEU A 723 -13.98 12.15 23.06
CA LEU A 723 -14.85 11.01 22.78
C LEU A 723 -14.47 10.41 21.44
N GLY A 724 -14.77 9.14 21.23
CA GLY A 724 -14.57 8.52 19.93
C GLY A 724 -15.31 7.21 19.71
N GLY A 725 -15.28 6.77 18.46
CA GLY A 725 -15.81 5.48 18.05
C GLY A 725 -14.78 4.34 18.13
N ASP A 726 -15.21 3.20 17.63
CA ASP A 726 -14.48 1.93 17.56
C ASP A 726 -13.17 1.99 16.77
N SER A 727 -13.06 2.89 15.79
CA SER A 727 -11.86 3.03 14.95
C SER A 727 -10.62 3.52 15.70
N ILE A 728 -10.80 4.19 16.84
CA ILE A 728 -9.71 4.68 17.69
C ILE A 728 -9.17 3.60 18.63
N TYR A 729 -9.89 2.47 18.78
CA TYR A 729 -9.42 1.32 19.55
C TYR A 729 -8.26 0.63 18.83
N ASN A 730 -7.08 1.24 18.89
CA ASN A 730 -5.90 0.83 18.15
C ASN A 730 -4.66 0.94 19.07
N PRO A 731 -3.78 -0.08 19.11
CA PRO A 731 -2.55 -0.04 19.89
C PRO A 731 -1.64 1.16 19.61
N ARG A 732 -1.65 1.71 18.38
CA ARG A 732 -0.87 2.90 18.01
C ARG A 732 -1.30 4.13 18.81
N VAL A 733 -2.59 4.30 19.10
CA VAL A 733 -3.07 5.42 19.92
C VAL A 733 -2.50 5.34 21.34
N LEU A 734 -2.44 4.15 21.92
CA LEU A 734 -1.84 3.94 23.25
C LEU A 734 -0.32 4.20 23.24
N LYS A 735 0.36 3.84 22.16
CA LYS A 735 1.80 4.04 21.97
C LYS A 735 2.17 5.51 21.74
N ASP A 736 1.47 6.17 20.82
CA ASP A 736 1.88 7.45 20.24
C ASP A 736 1.20 8.65 20.94
N ALA A 737 0.09 8.43 21.64
CA ALA A 737 -0.65 9.47 22.34
C ALA A 737 -1.20 9.03 23.71
N GLY A 738 -0.76 7.89 24.27
CA GLY A 738 -1.36 7.31 25.48
C GLY A 738 -1.42 8.25 26.69
N GLN A 739 -0.38 9.07 26.90
CA GLN A 739 -0.35 10.04 28.00
C GLN A 739 -1.40 11.13 27.84
N GLN A 740 -1.50 11.72 26.65
CA GLN A 740 -2.47 12.79 26.41
C GLN A 740 -3.88 12.23 26.29
N ALA A 741 -4.05 11.04 25.70
CA ALA A 741 -5.31 10.31 25.71
C ALA A 741 -5.83 10.07 27.14
N TYR A 742 -4.94 9.66 28.07
CA TYR A 742 -5.28 9.51 29.48
C TYR A 742 -5.69 10.85 30.12
N ARG A 743 -4.89 11.91 29.94
CA ARG A 743 -5.19 13.26 30.50
C ARG A 743 -6.50 13.84 29.99
N ALA A 744 -6.79 13.61 28.71
CA ALA A 744 -8.00 14.07 28.05
C ALA A 744 -9.23 13.17 28.33
N ASN A 745 -9.12 12.15 29.18
CA ASN A 745 -10.15 11.15 29.44
C ASN A 745 -10.74 10.54 28.15
N LEU A 746 -9.87 10.19 27.18
CA LEU A 746 -10.31 9.60 25.92
C LEU A 746 -11.22 8.40 26.18
N THR A 747 -12.48 8.55 25.83
CA THR A 747 -13.54 7.57 26.08
C THR A 747 -14.12 7.09 24.76
N LEU A 748 -14.09 5.78 24.53
CA LEU A 748 -14.50 5.17 23.28
C LEU A 748 -15.71 4.27 23.49
N ALA A 749 -16.68 4.33 22.57
CA ALA A 749 -17.73 3.31 22.46
C ALA A 749 -17.28 2.23 21.46
N ILE A 750 -17.14 0.99 21.93
CA ILE A 750 -16.59 -0.11 21.13
C ILE A 750 -17.49 -1.36 21.17
N PRO A 751 -17.49 -2.21 20.14
CA PRO A 751 -18.35 -3.41 20.11
C PRO A 751 -17.97 -4.48 21.15
N TRP A 752 -16.70 -4.53 21.53
CA TRP A 752 -16.17 -5.59 22.39
C TRP A 752 -14.82 -5.20 22.99
N HIS A 753 -14.54 -5.65 24.22
CA HIS A 753 -13.24 -5.51 24.86
C HIS A 753 -12.74 -6.87 25.36
N ARG A 754 -11.43 -7.09 25.32
CA ARG A 754 -10.82 -8.31 25.84
C ARG A 754 -11.00 -8.39 27.36
N HIS A 755 -11.56 -9.49 27.86
CA HIS A 755 -11.68 -9.71 29.30
C HIS A 755 -10.65 -10.75 29.76
N PRO A 756 -9.80 -10.46 30.77
CA PRO A 756 -8.75 -11.38 31.21
C PRO A 756 -9.24 -12.77 31.60
N HIS A 757 -10.49 -12.87 32.09
CA HIS A 757 -11.11 -14.12 32.52
C HIS A 757 -12.00 -14.79 31.45
N SER A 758 -12.19 -14.16 30.27
CA SER A 758 -12.95 -14.78 29.18
C SER A 758 -12.14 -15.91 28.55
N GLN A 759 -12.78 -17.08 28.41
CA GLN A 759 -12.19 -18.24 27.74
C GLN A 759 -11.74 -17.90 26.32
N PHE A 760 -12.55 -17.15 25.55
CA PHE A 760 -12.18 -16.75 24.20
C PHE A 760 -10.93 -15.87 24.19
N SER A 761 -10.84 -14.89 25.09
CA SER A 761 -9.70 -13.97 25.14
C SER A 761 -8.41 -14.72 25.49
N GLN A 762 -8.46 -15.65 26.44
CA GLN A 762 -7.30 -16.46 26.82
C GLN A 762 -6.89 -17.42 25.70
N THR A 763 -7.85 -18.14 25.11
CA THR A 763 -7.60 -19.08 24.02
C THR A 763 -7.03 -18.36 22.80
N ALA A 764 -7.66 -17.26 22.36
CA ALA A 764 -7.23 -16.51 21.20
C ALA A 764 -5.84 -15.88 21.42
N ARG A 765 -5.59 -15.30 22.60
CA ARG A 765 -4.27 -14.75 22.94
C ARG A 765 -3.17 -15.81 22.87
N LYS A 766 -3.42 -16.98 23.46
CA LYS A 766 -2.49 -18.11 23.42
C LYS A 766 -2.32 -18.66 22.00
N PHE A 767 -3.42 -18.72 21.24
CA PHE A 767 -3.42 -19.23 19.87
C PHE A 767 -2.62 -18.32 18.94
N TRP A 768 -2.92 -17.03 18.92
CA TRP A 768 -2.25 -16.04 18.06
C TRP A 768 -0.88 -15.58 18.58
N ASN A 769 -0.57 -15.83 19.85
CA ASN A 769 0.59 -15.24 20.53
C ASN A 769 0.61 -13.70 20.40
N ALA A 770 -0.57 -13.09 20.48
CA ALA A 770 -0.79 -11.67 20.33
C ALA A 770 -2.06 -11.26 21.10
N GLU A 771 -2.16 -9.98 21.46
CA GLU A 771 -3.43 -9.43 21.91
C GLU A 771 -4.40 -9.38 20.72
N ILE A 772 -5.67 -9.66 21.00
CA ILE A 772 -6.75 -9.55 20.03
C ILE A 772 -7.67 -8.37 20.37
N ASN A 773 -8.39 -7.88 19.37
CA ASN A 773 -9.31 -6.76 19.52
C ASN A 773 -10.73 -7.11 19.05
N TRP A 774 -11.59 -6.11 19.04
CA TRP A 774 -12.99 -6.24 18.64
C TRP A 774 -13.16 -6.67 17.17
N ARG A 775 -12.24 -6.31 16.26
CA ARG A 775 -12.30 -6.75 14.85
C ARG A 775 -12.09 -8.25 14.73
N THR A 776 -11.16 -8.80 15.51
CA THR A 776 -10.98 -10.25 15.61
C THR A 776 -12.20 -10.94 16.21
N ALA A 777 -12.77 -10.41 17.29
CA ALA A 777 -13.94 -11.00 17.94
C ALA A 777 -15.19 -10.99 17.02
N THR A 778 -15.48 -9.86 16.37
CA THR A 778 -16.64 -9.71 15.49
C THR A 778 -16.51 -10.48 14.18
N SER A 779 -15.31 -10.61 13.60
CA SER A 779 -15.06 -11.44 12.42
C SER A 779 -15.09 -12.94 12.70
N TYR A 780 -14.63 -13.34 13.89
CA TYR A 780 -14.83 -14.70 14.39
C TYR A 780 -16.33 -15.03 14.48
N ASP A 781 -17.10 -14.16 15.13
CA ASP A 781 -18.55 -14.32 15.27
C ASP A 781 -19.29 -14.30 13.93
N ALA A 782 -18.88 -13.45 12.98
CA ALA A 782 -19.44 -13.43 11.63
C ALA A 782 -19.23 -14.77 10.92
N THR A 783 -18.04 -15.35 11.05
CA THR A 783 -17.71 -16.67 10.47
C THR A 783 -18.48 -17.80 11.15
N LYS A 784 -18.56 -17.79 12.49
CA LYS A 784 -19.35 -18.77 13.27
C LYS A 784 -20.84 -18.67 12.97
N THR A 785 -21.34 -17.47 12.67
CA THR A 785 -22.74 -17.25 12.27
C THR A 785 -23.04 -17.96 10.95
N ILE A 786 -22.16 -17.84 9.95
CA ILE A 786 -22.29 -18.61 8.70
C ILE A 786 -22.23 -20.11 8.98
N ILE A 787 -21.23 -20.58 9.75
CA ILE A 787 -21.08 -22.00 10.09
C ILE A 787 -22.36 -22.55 10.76
N LYS A 788 -22.91 -21.82 11.73
CA LYS A 788 -24.14 -22.23 12.43
C LYS A 788 -25.34 -22.27 11.49
N ALA A 789 -25.48 -21.29 10.60
CA ALA A 789 -26.57 -21.30 9.62
C ALA A 789 -26.41 -22.45 8.62
N VAL A 790 -25.17 -22.78 8.23
CA VAL A 790 -24.86 -23.91 7.34
C VAL A 790 -25.19 -25.26 7.95
N ASP A 791 -25.01 -25.42 9.26
CA ASP A 791 -25.46 -26.60 10.01
C ASP A 791 -26.98 -26.83 9.85
N GLU A 792 -27.75 -25.74 9.99
CA GLU A 792 -29.22 -25.75 9.92
C GLU A 792 -29.76 -25.95 8.50
N MET A 793 -28.91 -25.89 7.45
CA MET A 793 -29.33 -26.15 6.07
C MET A 793 -29.65 -27.62 5.79
N MET A 794 -29.22 -28.55 6.65
CA MET A 794 -29.48 -30.00 6.52
C MET A 794 -29.22 -30.57 5.12
N GLY A 795 -28.16 -30.09 4.45
CA GLY A 795 -27.74 -30.57 3.12
C GLY A 795 -28.17 -29.71 1.93
N ASN A 796 -29.10 -28.75 2.10
CA ASN A 796 -29.51 -27.83 1.04
C ASN A 796 -28.62 -26.58 1.01
N TYR A 797 -27.39 -26.71 0.52
CA TYR A 797 -26.40 -25.62 0.48
C TYR A 797 -26.66 -24.65 -0.68
N SER A 798 -27.60 -23.72 -0.50
CA SER A 798 -27.84 -22.62 -1.44
C SER A 798 -27.81 -21.25 -0.76
N ARG A 799 -27.37 -20.22 -1.50
CA ARG A 799 -27.32 -18.83 -0.98
C ARG A 799 -28.69 -18.34 -0.47
N LYS A 800 -29.78 -18.76 -1.12
CA LYS A 800 -31.16 -18.44 -0.70
C LYS A 800 -31.53 -19.10 0.63
N GLN A 801 -31.20 -20.39 0.79
CA GLN A 801 -31.45 -21.10 2.05
C GLN A 801 -30.67 -20.45 3.20
N LEU A 802 -29.42 -20.07 2.94
CA LEU A 802 -28.57 -19.40 3.93
C LEU A 802 -29.20 -18.07 4.38
N GLN A 803 -29.64 -17.25 3.42
CA GLN A 803 -30.33 -16.00 3.72
C GLN A 803 -31.63 -16.21 4.51
N SER A 804 -32.41 -17.24 4.17
CA SER A 804 -33.66 -17.58 4.86
C SER A 804 -33.41 -17.98 6.32
N ILE A 805 -32.38 -18.79 6.58
CA ILE A 805 -32.01 -19.21 7.94
C ILE A 805 -31.56 -18.00 8.75
N LEU A 806 -30.63 -17.19 8.21
CA LEU A 806 -30.12 -16.00 8.90
C LEU A 806 -31.22 -14.98 9.23
N SER A 807 -32.28 -14.93 8.42
CA SER A 807 -33.43 -14.03 8.64
C SER A 807 -34.53 -14.65 9.51
N SER A 808 -34.41 -15.93 9.89
CA SER A 808 -35.39 -16.59 10.73
C SER A 808 -35.37 -16.02 12.14
N ARG A 809 -36.55 -15.87 12.75
CA ARG A 809 -36.69 -15.43 14.15
C ARG A 809 -36.12 -16.45 15.15
N ASP A 810 -36.07 -17.72 14.73
CA ASP A 810 -35.57 -18.83 15.55
C ASP A 810 -34.05 -18.96 15.48
N PHE A 811 -33.41 -18.35 14.46
CA PHE A 811 -31.97 -18.39 14.32
C PHE A 811 -31.29 -17.52 15.38
N TYR A 812 -30.32 -18.11 16.07
CA TYR A 812 -29.38 -17.37 16.89
C TYR A 812 -28.06 -18.13 17.07
N LEU A 813 -27.00 -17.37 17.34
CA LEU A 813 -25.71 -17.87 17.80
C LEU A 813 -25.38 -17.21 19.14
N GLU A 814 -24.95 -18.00 20.13
CA GLU A 814 -24.29 -17.47 21.32
C GLU A 814 -22.81 -17.25 20.97
N GLY A 815 -22.49 -16.02 20.53
CA GLY A 815 -21.16 -15.62 20.08
C GLY A 815 -20.29 -15.08 21.21
N VAL A 816 -19.03 -14.78 20.89
CA VAL A 816 -18.06 -14.23 21.86
C VAL A 816 -18.29 -12.75 22.14
N THR A 817 -19.03 -12.07 21.25
CA THR A 817 -19.53 -10.71 21.41
C THR A 817 -20.98 -10.67 21.92
N GLY A 818 -21.51 -11.78 22.45
CA GLY A 818 -22.87 -11.90 22.95
C GLY A 818 -23.81 -12.60 21.97
N LYS A 819 -25.12 -12.46 22.20
CA LYS A 819 -26.12 -13.17 21.39
C LYS A 819 -26.27 -12.51 20.02
N ILE A 820 -26.14 -13.30 18.96
CA ILE A 820 -26.25 -12.85 17.57
C ILE A 820 -27.54 -13.38 16.98
N ARG A 821 -28.39 -12.46 16.56
CA ARG A 821 -29.59 -12.67 15.75
C ARG A 821 -29.86 -11.41 14.95
N PHE A 822 -30.44 -11.55 13.78
CA PHE A 822 -30.69 -10.42 12.90
C PHE A 822 -32.15 -9.99 12.97
N GLY A 823 -32.37 -8.68 12.99
CA GLY A 823 -33.69 -8.11 12.81
C GLY A 823 -34.08 -8.11 11.33
N GLU A 824 -35.30 -7.66 11.04
CA GLU A 824 -35.82 -7.52 9.66
C GLU A 824 -34.98 -6.57 8.78
N LEU A 825 -34.06 -5.81 9.37
CA LEU A 825 -33.26 -4.78 8.71
C LEU A 825 -31.82 -5.24 8.37
N GLY A 826 -31.46 -6.50 8.65
CA GLY A 826 -30.09 -7.04 8.50
C GLY A 826 -29.14 -6.65 9.64
N ASP A 827 -29.53 -5.71 10.51
CA ASP A 827 -28.79 -5.38 11.73
C ASP A 827 -28.91 -6.50 12.77
N ARG A 828 -27.82 -6.76 13.48
CA ARG A 828 -27.86 -7.53 14.72
C ARG A 828 -28.80 -6.85 15.73
N GLN A 829 -29.67 -7.63 16.36
CA GLN A 829 -30.44 -7.15 17.50
C GLN A 829 -29.59 -7.22 18.76
N PHE A 830 -29.52 -6.10 19.48
CA PHE A 830 -28.80 -5.97 20.73
C PHE A 830 -29.79 -5.92 21.89
N VAL A 831 -29.51 -6.71 22.93
CA VAL A 831 -30.11 -6.54 24.27
C VAL A 831 -29.15 -5.71 25.13
N GLU A 832 -29.62 -5.20 26.27
CA GLU A 832 -28.85 -4.27 27.12
C GLU A 832 -27.40 -4.73 27.38
N LYS A 833 -27.22 -6.00 27.74
CA LYS A 833 -25.92 -6.61 28.03
C LYS A 833 -24.96 -6.73 26.83
N ASP A 834 -25.47 -6.59 25.61
CA ASP A 834 -24.69 -6.74 24.37
C ASP A 834 -24.41 -5.37 23.71
N LYS A 835 -24.88 -4.26 24.31
CA LYS A 835 -24.65 -2.90 23.79
C LYS A 835 -23.16 -2.56 23.70
N PRO A 836 -22.78 -1.54 22.89
CA PRO A 836 -21.41 -1.05 22.86
C PRO A 836 -20.87 -0.77 24.27
N LEU A 837 -19.66 -1.24 24.53
CA LEU A 837 -18.95 -1.03 25.78
C LEU A 837 -18.23 0.32 25.75
N LEU A 838 -18.07 0.95 26.90
CA LEU A 838 -17.21 2.10 27.07
C LEU A 838 -15.84 1.66 27.56
N VAL A 839 -14.79 2.15 26.89
CA VAL A 839 -13.42 2.01 27.38
C VAL A 839 -12.75 3.36 27.52
N GLN A 840 -11.82 3.44 28.46
CA GLN A 840 -10.95 4.60 28.65
C GLN A 840 -9.49 4.20 28.62
N VAL A 841 -8.63 5.11 28.18
CA VAL A 841 -7.19 4.94 28.32
C VAL A 841 -6.81 5.12 29.80
N LYS A 842 -6.07 4.17 30.37
CA LYS A 842 -5.52 4.23 31.74
C LYS A 842 -4.07 3.74 31.76
N PRO A 843 -3.23 4.19 32.71
CA PRO A 843 -1.93 3.60 32.92
C PRO A 843 -2.08 2.17 33.48
N SER A 844 -1.35 1.24 32.88
CA SER A 844 -1.29 -0.15 33.29
C SER A 844 -0.35 -0.30 34.48
N VAL A 845 -0.91 -0.75 35.61
CA VAL A 845 -0.15 -0.98 36.86
C VAL A 845 0.96 -2.03 36.67
N LYS A 846 0.79 -2.96 35.72
CA LYS A 846 1.73 -4.06 35.48
C LYS A 846 2.91 -3.70 34.57
N SER A 847 2.70 -2.83 33.59
CA SER A 847 3.67 -2.58 32.52
C SER A 847 4.21 -1.15 32.48
N GLY A 848 3.61 -0.21 33.22
CA GLY A 848 3.92 1.22 33.13
C GLY A 848 3.51 1.87 31.79
N LYS A 849 2.91 1.11 30.87
CA LYS A 849 2.36 1.60 29.59
C LYS A 849 0.87 1.93 29.71
N TYR A 850 0.28 2.53 28.69
CA TYR A 850 -1.17 2.78 28.64
C TYR A 850 -1.94 1.60 28.06
N GLU A 851 -3.15 1.37 28.56
CA GLU A 851 -4.09 0.38 28.03
C GLU A 851 -5.52 0.90 28.02
N PHE A 852 -6.36 0.33 27.14
CA PHE A 852 -7.81 0.53 27.20
C PHE A 852 -8.38 -0.33 28.33
N VAL A 853 -9.21 0.26 29.19
CA VAL A 853 -9.87 -0.40 30.31
C VAL A 853 -11.37 -0.14 30.22
N ILE A 854 -12.18 -1.17 30.47
CA ILE A 854 -13.65 -1.03 30.52
C ILE A 854 -14.02 -0.02 31.61
N LEU A 855 -14.90 0.91 31.27
CA LEU A 855 -15.53 1.80 32.24
C LEU A 855 -16.77 1.09 32.79
N GLU A 856 -16.70 0.60 34.03
CA GLU A 856 -17.84 -0.07 34.66
C GLU A 856 -19.06 0.87 34.69
N GLU A 857 -20.20 0.37 34.23
CA GLU A 857 -21.47 1.07 34.40
C GLU A 857 -21.85 0.93 35.87
N GLY A 858 -21.55 1.98 36.65
CA GLY A 858 -21.85 2.02 38.07
C GLY A 858 -23.24 1.48 38.38
N SER A 859 -23.26 0.31 39.00
CA SER A 859 -24.35 -0.09 39.88
C SER A 859 -24.61 1.07 40.84
N ARG A 860 -25.81 1.62 40.81
CA ARG A 860 -26.31 2.41 41.95
C ARG A 860 -26.02 1.59 43.22
N GLY A 861 -25.39 2.26 44.19
CA GLY A 861 -24.80 1.70 45.40
C GLY A 861 -25.30 0.31 45.81
N VAL A 862 -24.41 -0.65 45.74
CA VAL A 862 -24.34 -1.67 46.78
C VAL A 862 -23.08 -1.30 47.54
N GLU A 863 -23.27 -0.71 48.73
CA GLU A 863 -22.21 -0.64 49.73
C GLU A 863 -21.62 -2.04 49.86
N GLU A 864 -20.31 -2.17 49.65
CA GLU A 864 -19.57 -3.33 50.13
C GLU A 864 -19.73 -3.35 51.65
N CYS A 865 -20.74 -4.08 52.13
CA CYS A 865 -20.72 -4.62 53.47
C CYS A 865 -19.52 -5.58 53.52
N GLY A 866 -18.42 -5.10 54.10
CA GLY A 866 -17.32 -5.94 54.48
C GLY A 866 -17.82 -6.97 55.49
N GLU A 867 -17.77 -8.24 55.12
CA GLU A 867 -17.96 -9.34 56.07
C GLU A 867 -16.73 -10.26 56.04
N THR A 868 -15.80 -9.93 56.92
CA THR A 868 -15.31 -10.97 57.83
C THR A 868 -16.50 -11.41 58.70
N TRP A 869 -16.92 -12.67 58.62
CA TRP A 869 -17.11 -13.60 59.75
C TRP A 869 -18.04 -14.78 59.42
N SER A 870 -17.64 -15.91 59.98
CA SER A 870 -18.33 -17.18 60.21
C SER A 870 -19.87 -17.20 60.17
N GLY A 871 -20.38 -18.17 59.41
CA GLY A 871 -21.40 -19.14 59.84
C GLY A 871 -22.62 -18.65 60.61
N LYS A 872 -23.78 -18.67 59.93
CA LYS A 872 -24.99 -19.43 60.30
C LYS A 872 -26.08 -19.15 59.27
N ASN A 873 -26.87 -20.20 58.99
CA ASN A 873 -28.19 -20.28 58.37
C ASN A 873 -28.87 -18.97 57.92
N CYS A 874 -29.51 -19.00 56.75
CA CYS A 874 -30.97 -19.26 56.66
C CYS A 874 -31.44 -19.32 55.20
N ASP A 875 -32.23 -20.38 54.94
CA ASP A 875 -33.55 -20.44 54.31
C ASP A 875 -33.92 -19.49 53.15
#